data_AF-A0A1A7XTJ9-F1
#
_entry.id   AF-A0A1A7XTJ9-F1
#
_cell.length_a   1.000
_cell.length_b   1.000
_cell.length_c   1.000
_cell.angle_alpha   90.00
_cell.angle_beta   90.00
_cell.angle_gamma   90.00
#
_symmetry.space_group_name_H-M   'P 1'
#
loop_
_entity.id
_entity.type
_entity.pdbx_description
1 polymer ?
#
loop_
_entity_poly.entity_id
_entity_poly.type
_entity_poly.pdbx_seq_one_letter_code
_entity_poly.pdbx_strand_id
1 'polypeptide(L)'
;QKEIQGHQPRIDDIHRRGEDQSQVDGERQSLLKERLVELKDLWDELIAETDKRHTRLMEAHRAQQFYADAAEAEAWMGEQELHMMSEEKAKDEQSALVMVKKHQTLEQALEDYAQTIHQLANSSRLMVNGEHPESERITLRQAQVDKLYAGLKDLAEERRGRLQERLRLTQLKREVDDLEQWIAEREVVAGSHELGQDYEHVTMLRDKFREFARDTSTIGQERVDGVNGLADDLIESGHPENASVAEWKDGLNEAWADLLELIDTRTQMLAASYELHRFHQDATEVLGRIKEKKEALPSDLGRDLNTVQHLHRLHITSENDIQALSGQVNQVQDDAARLQKAYAGEKADEIQRSEHAVTAAWEGLLQACQARRLLLLDTVEKFRFFNMVRDLMLWMDGVNLQIDAHDSPRDVSSAGLVIANHQHIKSEMETRADSFTACTEMGKSLINNNHYATDEIREKMAQLQEKRHKINKKWQDKMDHLQIVLGVLQFGRDASVAESWLAGQEPLVRAAELGTNVDEVESLIKRHEAFEKLAAAWEERFVQLEKLTTLEEQEMQRRREEEERARRPPTPPPAEQVAQTEAESQAHDSAARTSLDQTTLNQSVSVNGVHSDNDTSQQSLSQSLSVGKKSEPKRVCKPKQPERGSESESVNGPGRDSGLASSRLEPSATLPGRGGADSEPEIMEGLLCRKQEMEAHNKKAATRSWHNVYCVLRKGQLGFYKDNKSVSSGVTYHGEMPINLEEAVCEIAHDYKKRKNVFKLRLGDGKEYLFQAKDEAEMSAWIRSILSSVPAGSKDSPLGPRPLSRAMTMPPISPSSGDAVTMRNKDGKEKDREKRFSFFGKKK
;
A
#
# COMPACT_ATOMS: atom_id res chain seq x y z
N GLN A 1 -83.85 84.63 34.68
CA GLN A 1 -83.33 84.94 33.33
C GLN A 1 -84.44 85.07 32.28
N LYS A 2 -85.04 84.02 31.68
CA LYS A 2 -86.05 84.19 30.60
C LYS A 2 -87.21 85.14 30.93
N GLU A 3 -87.79 85.05 32.13
CA GLU A 3 -88.87 85.95 32.58
C GLU A 3 -88.39 87.39 32.79
N ILE A 4 -87.16 87.57 33.30
CA ILE A 4 -86.52 88.88 33.46
C ILE A 4 -86.30 89.53 32.09
N GLN A 5 -85.75 88.79 31.13
CA GLN A 5 -85.62 89.25 29.73
C GLN A 5 -86.99 89.58 29.09
N GLY A 6 -88.03 88.81 29.40
CA GLY A 6 -89.40 89.08 28.95
C GLY A 6 -90.08 90.27 29.63
N HIS A 7 -89.58 90.71 30.79
CA HIS A 7 -90.10 91.86 31.52
C HIS A 7 -89.25 93.13 31.34
N GLN A 8 -88.00 93.04 30.89
CA GLN A 8 -87.15 94.20 30.56
C GLN A 8 -87.88 95.26 29.71
N PRO A 9 -88.55 94.93 28.57
CA PRO A 9 -89.20 95.95 27.75
C PRO A 9 -90.37 96.65 28.47
N ARG A 10 -90.94 96.03 29.50
CA ARG A 10 -92.01 96.59 30.33
C ARG A 10 -91.46 97.51 31.43
N ILE A 11 -90.26 97.24 31.95
CA ILE A 11 -89.54 98.16 32.84
C ILE A 11 -89.08 99.38 32.04
N ASP A 12 -88.46 99.19 30.87
CA ASP A 12 -88.04 100.27 29.96
C ASP A 12 -89.23 101.19 29.58
N ASP A 13 -90.40 100.60 29.35
CA ASP A 13 -91.63 101.31 29.00
C ASP A 13 -92.37 101.92 30.21
N ILE A 14 -92.10 101.47 31.43
CA ILE A 14 -92.52 102.18 32.66
C ILE A 14 -91.61 103.39 32.90
N HIS A 15 -90.30 103.25 32.73
CA HIS A 15 -89.35 104.37 32.78
C HIS A 15 -89.72 105.49 31.81
N ARG A 16 -89.83 105.16 30.51
CA ARG A 16 -90.16 106.13 29.45
C ARG A 16 -91.43 106.93 29.77
N ARG A 17 -92.51 106.25 30.18
CA ARG A 17 -93.78 106.89 30.55
C ARG A 17 -93.73 107.68 31.86
N GLY A 18 -92.80 107.34 32.76
CA GLY A 18 -92.54 108.09 33.98
C GLY A 18 -91.73 109.37 33.74
N GLU A 19 -90.81 109.34 32.77
CA GLU A 19 -90.02 110.49 32.34
C GLU A 19 -90.87 111.50 31.53
N ASP A 20 -91.79 111.03 30.69
CA ASP A 20 -92.69 111.88 29.90
C ASP A 20 -93.76 112.63 30.73
N GLN A 21 -94.01 112.26 32.00
CA GLN A 21 -95.08 112.85 32.82
C GLN A 21 -94.81 114.30 33.26
N SER A 22 -95.21 115.22 32.38
CA SER A 22 -94.96 116.68 32.47
C SER A 22 -96.17 117.51 32.96
N GLN A 23 -97.17 116.90 33.59
CA GLN A 23 -98.40 117.58 34.08
C GLN A 23 -98.83 117.12 35.48
N VAL A 24 -97.92 117.13 36.46
CA VAL A 24 -98.24 116.90 37.88
C VAL A 24 -97.47 117.89 38.76
N ASP A 25 -98.06 118.24 39.90
CA ASP A 25 -97.52 119.16 40.91
C ASP A 25 -96.10 118.76 41.40
N GLY A 26 -95.29 119.75 41.78
CA GLY A 26 -93.83 119.64 41.87
C GLY A 26 -93.33 118.56 42.84
N GLU A 27 -93.95 118.46 44.02
CA GLU A 27 -93.63 117.43 45.02
C GLU A 27 -93.86 116.01 44.47
N ARG A 28 -94.95 115.83 43.71
CA ARG A 28 -95.32 114.53 43.12
C ARG A 28 -94.37 114.14 41.99
N GLN A 29 -93.86 115.10 41.22
CA GLN A 29 -92.86 114.83 40.19
C GLN A 29 -91.50 114.44 40.79
N SER A 30 -91.14 115.00 41.95
CA SER A 30 -89.95 114.55 42.70
C SER A 30 -90.12 113.12 43.22
N LEU A 31 -91.25 112.82 43.88
CA LEU A 31 -91.57 111.49 44.39
C LEU A 31 -91.64 110.44 43.26
N LEU A 32 -92.15 110.81 42.08
CA LEU A 32 -92.17 109.93 40.90
C LEU A 32 -90.75 109.61 40.42
N LYS A 33 -89.84 110.59 40.37
CA LYS A 33 -88.44 110.35 39.98
C LYS A 33 -87.70 109.47 40.97
N GLU A 34 -87.90 109.70 42.27
CA GLU A 34 -87.38 108.85 43.35
C GLU A 34 -87.87 107.40 43.20
N ARG A 35 -89.17 107.19 42.96
CA ARG A 35 -89.77 105.88 42.67
C ARG A 35 -89.25 105.20 41.40
N LEU A 36 -88.87 105.96 40.37
CA LEU A 36 -88.30 105.42 39.14
C LEU A 36 -86.83 105.01 39.34
N VAL A 37 -86.06 105.77 40.12
CA VAL A 37 -84.70 105.37 40.52
C VAL A 37 -84.77 104.11 41.40
N GLU A 38 -85.64 104.09 42.42
CA GLU A 38 -85.91 102.91 43.26
C GLU A 38 -86.27 101.67 42.42
N LEU A 39 -87.17 101.81 41.44
CA LEU A 39 -87.56 100.72 40.54
C LEU A 39 -86.39 100.22 39.69
N LYS A 40 -85.53 101.12 39.21
CA LYS A 40 -84.36 100.75 38.41
C LYS A 40 -83.31 100.04 39.25
N ASP A 41 -82.96 100.60 40.40
CA ASP A 41 -81.91 100.07 41.25
C ASP A 41 -82.30 98.68 41.77
N LEU A 42 -83.58 98.47 42.14
CA LEU A 42 -84.12 97.14 42.49
C LEU A 42 -84.17 96.16 41.30
N TRP A 43 -84.31 96.64 40.06
CA TRP A 43 -84.30 95.80 38.86
C TRP A 43 -82.88 95.39 38.46
N ASP A 44 -81.93 96.33 38.50
CA ASP A 44 -80.51 96.08 38.27
C ASP A 44 -79.93 95.20 39.40
N GLU A 45 -80.39 95.35 40.66
CA GLU A 45 -80.09 94.42 41.77
C GLU A 45 -80.69 93.03 41.55
N LEU A 46 -81.94 92.92 41.08
CA LEU A 46 -82.58 91.64 40.76
C LEU A 46 -81.86 90.90 39.62
N ILE A 47 -81.36 91.63 38.62
CA ILE A 47 -80.48 91.08 37.57
C ILE A 47 -79.18 90.60 38.22
N ALA A 48 -78.51 91.44 39.01
CA ALA A 48 -77.24 91.11 39.64
C ALA A 48 -77.33 89.89 40.58
N GLU A 49 -78.38 89.77 41.42
CA GLU A 49 -78.60 88.58 42.25
C GLU A 49 -79.01 87.35 41.44
N THR A 50 -79.75 87.52 40.33
CA THR A 50 -80.04 86.42 39.41
C THR A 50 -78.78 85.87 38.78
N ASP A 51 -77.86 86.73 38.33
CA ASP A 51 -76.64 86.28 37.68
C ASP A 51 -75.59 85.80 38.70
N LYS A 52 -75.49 86.39 39.89
CA LYS A 52 -74.77 85.78 41.04
C LYS A 52 -75.33 84.40 41.40
N ARG A 53 -76.65 84.18 41.27
CA ARG A 53 -77.27 82.87 41.47
C ARG A 53 -76.98 81.92 40.31
N HIS A 54 -76.96 82.41 39.07
CA HIS A 54 -76.60 81.62 37.89
C HIS A 54 -75.15 81.14 37.97
N THR A 55 -74.21 82.02 38.29
CA THR A 55 -72.80 81.69 38.53
C THR A 55 -72.64 80.62 39.61
N ARG A 56 -73.24 80.81 40.79
CA ARG A 56 -73.25 79.81 41.88
C ARG A 56 -73.85 78.46 41.47
N LEU A 57 -74.88 78.44 40.59
CA LEU A 57 -75.47 77.21 40.08
C LEU A 57 -74.60 76.53 39.01
N MET A 58 -73.89 77.29 38.17
CA MET A 58 -72.92 76.76 37.20
C MET A 58 -71.68 76.21 37.90
N GLU A 59 -71.24 76.85 38.97
CA GLU A 59 -70.20 76.37 39.88
C GLU A 59 -70.60 75.06 40.56
N ALA A 60 -71.76 75.03 41.23
CA ALA A 60 -72.31 73.82 41.82
C ALA A 60 -72.49 72.69 40.79
N HIS A 61 -72.92 72.99 39.57
CA HIS A 61 -73.02 71.99 38.49
C HIS A 61 -71.64 71.40 38.14
N ARG A 62 -70.59 72.22 38.01
CA ARG A 62 -69.23 71.71 37.73
C ARG A 62 -68.73 70.82 38.86
N ALA A 63 -68.96 71.21 40.11
CA ALA A 63 -68.58 70.42 41.28
C ALA A 63 -69.35 69.09 41.35
N GLN A 64 -70.66 69.08 41.11
CA GLN A 64 -71.46 67.84 41.09
C GLN A 64 -71.11 66.93 39.91
N GLN A 65 -70.82 67.48 38.73
CA GLN A 65 -70.30 66.71 37.59
C GLN A 65 -68.97 66.05 37.97
N PHE A 66 -68.01 66.82 38.48
CA PHE A 66 -66.73 66.29 38.97
C PHE A 66 -66.89 65.19 40.03
N TYR A 67 -67.82 65.35 40.99
CA TYR A 67 -68.07 64.31 41.99
C TYR A 67 -68.67 63.03 41.38
N ALA A 68 -69.49 63.14 40.34
CA ALA A 68 -70.02 61.99 39.60
C ALA A 68 -68.93 61.30 38.77
N ASP A 69 -68.20 62.06 37.95
CA ASP A 69 -67.08 61.58 37.14
C ASP A 69 -66.00 60.88 38.00
N ALA A 70 -65.70 61.45 39.19
CA ALA A 70 -64.77 60.85 40.15
C ALA A 70 -65.32 59.59 40.84
N ALA A 71 -66.64 59.46 40.99
CA ALA A 71 -67.26 58.23 41.52
C ALA A 71 -67.30 57.12 40.45
N GLU A 72 -67.50 57.46 39.18
CA GLU A 72 -67.38 56.53 38.06
C GLU A 72 -65.94 56.02 37.91
N ALA A 73 -64.94 56.90 38.03
CA ALA A 73 -63.54 56.53 38.03
C ALA A 73 -63.16 55.59 39.18
N GLU A 74 -63.63 55.84 40.40
CA GLU A 74 -63.39 54.92 41.53
C GLU A 74 -64.08 53.56 41.36
N ALA A 75 -65.31 53.53 40.83
CA ALA A 75 -66.01 52.28 40.55
C ALA A 75 -65.28 51.45 39.48
N TRP A 76 -64.82 52.09 38.40
CA TRP A 76 -64.04 51.44 37.35
C TRP A 76 -62.70 50.91 37.86
N MET A 77 -61.96 51.72 38.65
CA MET A 77 -60.68 51.29 39.23
C MET A 77 -60.85 50.10 40.18
N GLY A 78 -61.90 50.08 41.01
CA GLY A 78 -62.19 48.93 41.89
C GLY A 78 -62.56 47.65 41.14
N GLU A 79 -63.20 47.75 39.97
CA GLU A 79 -63.41 46.58 39.10
C GLU A 79 -62.09 46.06 38.51
N GLN A 80 -61.17 46.96 38.10
CA GLN A 80 -59.86 46.55 37.59
C GLN A 80 -58.96 45.97 38.70
N GLU A 81 -59.02 46.51 39.93
CA GLU A 81 -58.30 45.98 41.09
C GLU A 81 -58.67 44.51 41.35
N LEU A 82 -59.97 44.19 41.35
CA LEU A 82 -60.46 42.81 41.47
C LEU A 82 -59.94 41.90 40.34
N HIS A 83 -59.87 42.39 39.11
CA HIS A 83 -59.29 41.64 37.99
C HIS A 83 -57.78 41.41 38.17
N MET A 84 -57.04 42.35 38.74
CA MET A 84 -55.60 42.23 39.01
C MET A 84 -55.26 41.30 40.17
N MET A 85 -56.12 41.21 41.19
CA MET A 85 -55.95 40.31 42.34
C MET A 85 -56.17 38.80 42.04
N SER A 86 -56.52 38.42 40.80
CA SER A 86 -56.83 37.02 40.47
C SER A 86 -55.58 36.17 40.17
N GLU A 87 -55.32 35.17 41.03
CA GLU A 87 -54.22 34.19 40.89
C GLU A 87 -54.51 33.06 39.87
N GLU A 88 -54.74 33.39 38.60
CA GLU A 88 -54.66 32.35 37.55
C GLU A 88 -53.19 31.88 37.39
N LYS A 89 -52.94 30.57 37.53
CA LYS A 89 -51.62 29.95 37.34
C LYS A 89 -51.57 29.18 36.02
N ALA A 90 -50.64 29.55 35.15
CA ALA A 90 -50.34 28.83 33.92
C ALA A 90 -49.77 27.43 34.20
N LYS A 91 -49.97 26.50 33.25
CA LYS A 91 -49.49 25.11 33.34
C LYS A 91 -48.35 24.78 32.38
N ASP A 92 -48.20 25.60 31.34
CA ASP A 92 -47.29 25.44 30.21
C ASP A 92 -46.94 26.82 29.63
N GLU A 93 -45.94 26.88 28.76
CA GLU A 93 -45.51 28.14 28.13
C GLU A 93 -46.66 28.84 27.39
N GLN A 94 -47.50 28.08 26.68
CA GLN A 94 -48.56 28.65 25.85
C GLN A 94 -49.67 29.32 26.68
N SER A 95 -50.05 28.73 27.82
CA SER A 95 -50.98 29.35 28.77
C SER A 95 -50.37 30.53 29.50
N ALA A 96 -49.07 30.51 29.81
CA ALA A 96 -48.35 31.66 30.36
C ALA A 96 -48.30 32.84 29.37
N LEU A 97 -47.97 32.59 28.10
CA LEU A 97 -48.00 33.59 27.03
C LEU A 97 -49.40 34.20 26.85
N VAL A 98 -50.46 33.38 26.92
CA VAL A 98 -51.84 33.87 26.86
C VAL A 98 -52.19 34.74 28.08
N MET A 99 -51.75 34.38 29.29
CA MET A 99 -51.97 35.21 30.49
C MET A 99 -51.21 36.54 30.43
N VAL A 100 -49.95 36.54 30.02
CA VAL A 100 -49.17 37.77 29.77
C VAL A 100 -49.86 38.65 28.72
N LYS A 101 -50.36 38.08 27.63
CA LYS A 101 -51.05 38.84 26.57
C LYS A 101 -52.43 39.38 27.00
N LYS A 102 -53.18 38.65 27.84
CA LYS A 102 -54.38 39.18 28.51
C LYS A 102 -54.01 40.39 29.37
N HIS A 103 -52.97 40.26 30.20
CA HIS A 103 -52.52 41.33 31.11
C HIS A 103 -52.07 42.58 30.36
N GLN A 104 -51.30 42.45 29.27
CA GLN A 104 -50.92 43.57 28.40
C GLN A 104 -52.14 44.36 27.86
N THR A 105 -53.27 43.68 27.63
CA THR A 105 -54.51 44.35 27.20
C THR A 105 -55.13 45.17 28.34
N LEU A 106 -55.03 44.69 29.58
CA LEU A 106 -55.47 45.43 30.78
C LEU A 106 -54.53 46.60 31.10
N GLU A 107 -53.22 46.44 30.91
CA GLU A 107 -52.23 47.52 31.04
C GLU A 107 -52.48 48.63 30.02
N GLN A 108 -52.78 48.30 28.77
CA GLN A 108 -53.16 49.29 27.76
C GLN A 108 -54.46 50.02 28.16
N ALA A 109 -55.49 49.30 28.60
CA ALA A 109 -56.74 49.92 29.06
C ALA A 109 -56.52 50.85 30.28
N LEU A 110 -55.56 50.52 31.17
CA LEU A 110 -55.17 51.36 32.29
C LEU A 110 -54.42 52.62 31.86
N GLU A 111 -53.54 52.52 30.86
CA GLU A 111 -52.83 53.68 30.28
C GLU A 111 -53.79 54.59 29.50
N ASP A 112 -54.71 54.02 28.73
CA ASP A 112 -55.76 54.77 28.03
C ASP A 112 -56.64 55.56 29.04
N TYR A 113 -56.94 54.96 30.19
CA TYR A 113 -57.70 55.60 31.27
C TYR A 113 -56.94 56.75 31.96
N ALA A 114 -55.62 56.87 31.79
CA ALA A 114 -54.85 58.02 32.29
C ALA A 114 -55.42 59.35 31.77
N GLN A 115 -55.96 59.36 30.55
CA GLN A 115 -56.57 60.55 29.96
C GLN A 115 -57.81 61.01 30.76
N THR A 116 -58.60 60.08 31.30
CA THR A 116 -59.77 60.38 32.17
C THR A 116 -59.32 60.99 33.49
N ILE A 117 -58.29 60.39 34.13
CA ILE A 117 -57.71 60.91 35.38
C ILE A 117 -57.12 62.32 35.18
N HIS A 118 -56.45 62.57 34.06
CA HIS A 118 -55.96 63.90 33.70
C HIS A 118 -57.07 64.92 33.40
N GLN A 119 -58.20 64.50 32.82
CA GLN A 119 -59.37 65.38 32.64
C GLN A 119 -60.00 65.76 33.98
N LEU A 120 -60.18 64.79 34.89
CA LEU A 120 -60.60 65.02 36.28
C LEU A 120 -59.66 65.99 37.00
N ALA A 121 -58.35 65.75 36.95
CA ALA A 121 -57.35 66.60 37.59
C ALA A 121 -57.36 68.04 37.04
N ASN A 122 -57.57 68.22 35.73
CA ASN A 122 -57.71 69.53 35.12
C ASN A 122 -59.02 70.23 35.53
N SER A 123 -60.14 69.51 35.59
CA SER A 123 -61.43 70.03 36.08
C SER A 123 -61.32 70.49 37.55
N SER A 124 -60.73 69.65 38.41
CA SER A 124 -60.39 69.97 39.80
C SER A 124 -59.55 71.24 39.90
N ARG A 125 -58.42 71.32 39.17
CA ARG A 125 -57.52 72.50 39.17
C ARG A 125 -58.22 73.78 38.71
N LEU A 126 -59.09 73.71 37.70
CA LEU A 126 -59.85 74.88 37.23
C LEU A 126 -60.85 75.40 38.27
N MET A 127 -61.49 74.51 39.04
CA MET A 127 -62.38 74.93 40.13
C MET A 127 -61.62 75.49 41.33
N VAL A 128 -60.48 74.88 41.69
CA VAL A 128 -59.61 75.36 42.79
C VAL A 128 -59.00 76.73 42.46
N ASN A 129 -58.49 76.92 41.24
CA ASN A 129 -57.97 78.21 40.78
C ASN A 129 -59.06 79.29 40.63
N GLY A 130 -60.34 78.90 40.60
CA GLY A 130 -61.49 79.79 40.61
C GLY A 130 -62.05 80.08 42.00
N GLU A 131 -61.32 79.74 43.06
CA GLU A 131 -61.72 79.94 44.47
C GLU A 131 -63.09 79.32 44.83
N HIS A 132 -63.43 78.18 44.22
CA HIS A 132 -64.73 77.53 44.42
C HIS A 132 -65.01 77.19 45.91
N PRO A 133 -66.23 77.39 46.44
CA PRO A 133 -66.54 77.15 47.86
C PRO A 133 -66.27 75.72 48.39
N GLU A 134 -66.15 74.72 47.52
CA GLU A 134 -65.80 73.33 47.88
C GLU A 134 -64.34 72.94 47.54
N SER A 135 -63.45 73.90 47.25
CA SER A 135 -62.09 73.64 46.75
C SER A 135 -61.28 72.63 47.56
N GLU A 136 -61.36 72.66 48.90
CA GLU A 136 -60.68 71.68 49.76
C GLU A 136 -61.20 70.25 49.54
N ARG A 137 -62.54 70.08 49.43
CA ARG A 137 -63.19 68.79 49.23
C ARG A 137 -62.93 68.25 47.82
N ILE A 138 -62.93 69.12 46.81
CA ILE A 138 -62.58 68.80 45.43
C ILE A 138 -61.12 68.34 45.35
N THR A 139 -60.20 69.05 46.01
CA THR A 139 -58.78 68.70 46.08
C THR A 139 -58.56 67.34 46.77
N LEU A 140 -59.19 67.12 47.93
CA LEU A 140 -59.10 65.85 48.66
C LEU A 140 -59.65 64.68 47.84
N ARG A 141 -60.75 64.90 47.11
CA ARG A 141 -61.37 63.89 46.24
C ARG A 141 -60.48 63.56 45.03
N GLN A 142 -59.86 64.56 44.40
CA GLN A 142 -58.88 64.31 43.34
C GLN A 142 -57.68 63.50 43.87
N ALA A 143 -57.14 63.86 45.03
CA ALA A 143 -56.02 63.13 45.64
C ALA A 143 -56.37 61.68 46.01
N GLN A 144 -57.64 61.38 46.31
CA GLN A 144 -58.13 60.00 46.47
C GLN A 144 -58.11 59.23 45.14
N VAL A 145 -58.63 59.83 44.06
CA VAL A 145 -58.63 59.25 42.71
C VAL A 145 -57.20 59.01 42.21
N ASP A 146 -56.32 60.02 42.34
CA ASP A 146 -54.90 59.93 41.96
C ASP A 146 -54.18 58.79 42.71
N LYS A 147 -54.47 58.61 44.01
CA LYS A 147 -53.89 57.55 44.83
C LYS A 147 -54.38 56.16 44.42
N LEU A 148 -55.67 56.01 44.13
CA LEU A 148 -56.24 54.73 43.68
C LEU A 148 -55.68 54.34 42.31
N TYR A 149 -55.54 55.31 41.39
CA TYR A 149 -54.93 55.06 40.09
C TYR A 149 -53.46 54.67 40.18
N ALA A 150 -52.69 55.30 41.08
CA ALA A 150 -51.30 54.94 41.35
C ALA A 150 -51.19 53.49 41.90
N GLY A 151 -51.98 53.15 42.94
CA GLY A 151 -51.98 51.80 43.51
C GLY A 151 -52.42 50.71 42.53
N LEU A 152 -53.35 51.03 41.62
CA LEU A 152 -53.75 50.12 40.54
C LEU A 152 -52.65 49.92 39.50
N LYS A 153 -51.83 50.94 39.21
CA LYS A 153 -50.60 50.79 38.40
C LYS A 153 -49.56 49.93 39.11
N ASP A 154 -49.29 50.19 40.40
CA ASP A 154 -48.34 49.40 41.18
C ASP A 154 -48.73 47.90 41.18
N LEU A 155 -50.02 47.60 41.39
CA LEU A 155 -50.57 46.25 41.35
C LEU A 155 -50.51 45.61 39.95
N ALA A 156 -50.71 46.39 38.89
CA ALA A 156 -50.56 45.92 37.52
C ALA A 156 -49.09 45.57 37.19
N GLU A 157 -48.13 46.39 37.62
CA GLU A 157 -46.70 46.11 37.44
C GLU A 157 -46.23 44.90 38.26
N GLU A 158 -46.69 44.76 39.50
CA GLU A 158 -46.42 43.59 40.33
C GLU A 158 -46.98 42.29 39.69
N ARG A 159 -48.19 42.35 39.14
CA ARG A 159 -48.79 41.23 38.41
C ARG A 159 -48.03 40.91 37.12
N ARG A 160 -47.58 41.93 36.38
CA ARG A 160 -46.72 41.77 35.20
C ARG A 160 -45.45 41.01 35.54
N GLY A 161 -44.79 41.35 36.66
CA GLY A 161 -43.62 40.64 37.19
C GLY A 161 -43.91 39.15 37.41
N ARG A 162 -44.90 38.83 38.25
CA ARG A 162 -45.32 37.44 38.54
C ARG A 162 -45.68 36.62 37.29
N LEU A 163 -46.31 37.25 36.28
CA LEU A 163 -46.65 36.57 35.03
C LEU A 163 -45.43 36.35 34.12
N GLN A 164 -44.46 37.27 34.10
CA GLN A 164 -43.20 37.10 33.37
C GLN A 164 -42.30 36.04 34.03
N GLU A 165 -42.25 35.99 35.35
CA GLU A 165 -41.57 34.93 36.12
C GLU A 165 -42.17 33.54 35.82
N ARG A 166 -43.50 33.40 35.91
CA ARG A 166 -44.19 32.15 35.55
C ARG A 166 -43.90 31.74 34.11
N LEU A 167 -43.88 32.69 33.17
CA LEU A 167 -43.54 32.43 31.77
C LEU A 167 -42.11 31.87 31.64
N ARG A 168 -41.11 32.54 32.22
CA ARG A 168 -39.70 32.07 32.21
C ARG A 168 -39.55 30.67 32.80
N LEU A 169 -40.23 30.37 33.90
CA LEU A 169 -40.22 29.03 34.50
C LEU A 169 -40.79 27.97 33.54
N THR A 170 -41.95 28.24 32.94
CA THR A 170 -42.57 27.30 31.99
C THR A 170 -41.77 27.15 30.68
N GLN A 171 -41.04 28.19 30.28
CA GLN A 171 -40.09 28.15 29.16
C GLN A 171 -38.88 27.28 29.49
N LEU A 172 -38.27 27.49 30.66
CA LEU A 172 -37.16 26.65 31.12
C LEU A 172 -37.58 25.18 31.20
N LYS A 173 -38.74 24.86 31.77
CA LYS A 173 -39.16 23.45 31.87
C LYS A 173 -39.34 22.80 30.50
N ARG A 174 -39.92 23.51 29.51
CA ARG A 174 -39.98 23.00 28.14
C ARG A 174 -38.59 22.78 27.54
N GLU A 175 -37.67 23.72 27.68
CA GLU A 175 -36.30 23.56 27.13
C GLU A 175 -35.50 22.44 27.83
N VAL A 176 -35.75 22.17 29.12
CA VAL A 176 -35.25 20.99 29.82
C VAL A 176 -35.86 19.71 29.22
N ASP A 177 -37.20 19.62 29.13
CA ASP A 177 -37.89 18.43 28.61
C ASP A 177 -37.49 18.12 27.14
N ASP A 178 -37.40 19.14 26.29
CA ASP A 178 -36.96 19.08 24.88
C ASP A 178 -35.44 18.76 24.74
N LEU A 179 -34.67 18.79 25.82
CA LEU A 179 -33.25 18.43 25.85
C LEU A 179 -33.01 17.06 26.51
N GLU A 180 -33.72 16.73 27.59
CA GLU A 180 -33.76 15.37 28.18
C GLU A 180 -34.23 14.34 27.13
N GLN A 181 -35.31 14.61 26.40
CA GLN A 181 -35.78 13.75 25.31
C GLN A 181 -34.73 13.61 24.19
N TRP A 182 -34.00 14.68 23.86
CA TRP A 182 -32.94 14.64 22.86
C TRP A 182 -31.71 13.85 23.34
N ILE A 183 -31.38 13.93 24.63
CA ILE A 183 -30.33 13.12 25.26
C ILE A 183 -30.70 11.64 25.16
N ALA A 184 -31.91 11.25 25.56
CA ALA A 184 -32.39 9.87 25.48
C ALA A 184 -32.36 9.29 24.04
N GLU A 185 -32.67 10.09 23.03
CA GLU A 185 -32.53 9.69 21.62
C GLU A 185 -31.07 9.43 21.20
N ARG A 186 -30.09 10.11 21.83
CA ARG A 186 -28.65 9.89 21.60
C ARG A 186 -28.11 8.70 22.38
N GLU A 187 -28.63 8.43 23.58
CA GLU A 187 -28.27 7.26 24.39
C GLU A 187 -28.53 5.95 23.64
N VAL A 188 -29.64 5.84 22.88
CA VAL A 188 -29.96 4.67 22.05
C VAL A 188 -28.84 4.35 21.03
N VAL A 189 -28.15 5.38 20.52
CA VAL A 189 -27.03 5.22 19.58
C VAL A 189 -25.72 4.95 20.32
N ALA A 190 -25.49 5.61 21.46
CA ALA A 190 -24.30 5.41 22.30
C ALA A 190 -24.26 4.00 22.91
N GLY A 191 -25.39 3.51 23.43
CA GLY A 191 -25.57 2.18 24.01
C GLY A 191 -25.63 1.03 22.99
N SER A 192 -25.35 1.27 21.71
CA SER A 192 -25.29 0.20 20.71
C SER A 192 -24.18 -0.81 21.02
N HIS A 193 -24.50 -2.10 20.95
CA HIS A 193 -23.57 -3.19 21.28
C HIS A 193 -22.83 -3.75 20.04
N GLU A 194 -23.09 -3.24 18.83
CA GLU A 194 -22.50 -3.78 17.59
C GLU A 194 -21.02 -3.38 17.47
N LEU A 195 -20.09 -4.34 17.44
CA LEU A 195 -18.64 -4.08 17.42
C LEU A 195 -17.99 -4.27 16.03
N GLY A 196 -18.80 -4.40 14.98
CA GLY A 196 -18.37 -4.88 13.66
C GLY A 196 -18.32 -6.40 13.58
N GLN A 197 -18.05 -6.93 12.38
CA GLN A 197 -17.93 -8.36 12.09
C GLN A 197 -16.59 -8.68 11.40
N ASP A 198 -16.02 -7.70 10.71
CA ASP A 198 -14.74 -7.72 10.02
C ASP A 198 -14.08 -6.32 10.13
N TYR A 199 -12.87 -6.19 9.57
CA TYR A 199 -12.07 -4.98 9.62
C TYR A 199 -12.70 -3.78 8.89
N GLU A 200 -13.38 -3.99 7.76
CA GLU A 200 -14.04 -2.92 7.02
C GLU A 200 -15.28 -2.44 7.77
N HIS A 201 -16.05 -3.39 8.32
CA HIS A 201 -17.26 -3.11 9.08
C HIS A 201 -16.97 -2.32 10.37
N VAL A 202 -15.99 -2.76 11.18
CA VAL A 202 -15.63 -2.03 12.41
C VAL A 202 -15.01 -0.66 12.12
N THR A 203 -14.26 -0.52 11.01
CA THR A 203 -13.76 0.80 10.57
C THR A 203 -14.92 1.75 10.25
N MET A 204 -15.93 1.27 9.49
CA MET A 204 -17.11 2.04 9.14
C MET A 204 -17.96 2.42 10.37
N LEU A 205 -18.13 1.53 11.35
CA LEU A 205 -18.80 1.85 12.62
C LEU A 205 -18.01 2.89 13.43
N ARG A 206 -16.71 2.67 13.64
CA ARG A 206 -15.84 3.57 14.41
C ARG A 206 -15.86 4.98 13.85
N ASP A 207 -15.75 5.13 12.53
CA ASP A 207 -15.63 6.45 11.91
C ASP A 207 -16.97 7.20 11.91
N LYS A 208 -18.10 6.52 11.66
CA LYS A 208 -19.44 7.10 11.88
C LYS A 208 -19.70 7.45 13.34
N PHE A 209 -19.32 6.59 14.27
CA PHE A 209 -19.54 6.84 15.69
C PHE A 209 -18.69 8.00 16.20
N ARG A 210 -17.49 8.19 15.64
CA ARG A 210 -16.64 9.35 15.94
C ARG A 210 -17.22 10.68 15.42
N GLU A 211 -17.88 10.66 14.26
CA GLU A 211 -18.64 11.80 13.74
C GLU A 211 -19.85 12.10 14.65
N PHE A 212 -20.68 11.08 14.95
CA PHE A 212 -21.80 11.16 15.90
C PHE A 212 -21.38 11.69 17.28
N ALA A 213 -20.28 11.20 17.86
CA ALA A 213 -19.78 11.60 19.17
C ALA A 213 -19.36 13.08 19.18
N ARG A 214 -18.65 13.53 18.14
CA ARG A 214 -18.25 14.93 17.98
C ARG A 214 -19.47 15.85 17.85
N ASP A 215 -20.41 15.48 16.98
CA ASP A 215 -21.57 16.33 16.69
C ASP A 215 -22.54 16.37 17.88
N THR A 216 -22.71 15.24 18.58
CA THR A 216 -23.47 15.19 19.84
C THR A 216 -22.80 16.03 20.91
N SER A 217 -21.48 15.88 21.13
CA SER A 217 -20.73 16.70 22.11
C SER A 217 -20.81 18.20 21.80
N THR A 218 -20.71 18.59 20.52
CA THR A 218 -20.74 20.01 20.13
C THR A 218 -22.14 20.62 20.32
N ILE A 219 -23.17 19.99 19.78
CA ILE A 219 -24.56 20.51 19.82
C ILE A 219 -25.16 20.38 21.22
N GLY A 220 -24.86 19.27 21.91
CA GLY A 220 -25.36 19.01 23.26
C GLY A 220 -24.79 19.98 24.27
N GLN A 221 -23.48 20.25 24.25
CA GLN A 221 -22.89 21.22 25.18
C GLN A 221 -23.45 22.63 24.98
N GLU A 222 -23.64 23.08 23.74
CA GLU A 222 -24.24 24.40 23.45
C GLU A 222 -25.68 24.50 24.01
N ARG A 223 -26.50 23.45 23.87
CA ARG A 223 -27.86 23.42 24.45
C ARG A 223 -27.84 23.32 25.97
N VAL A 224 -26.99 22.47 26.55
CA VAL A 224 -26.85 22.29 28.01
C VAL A 224 -26.36 23.59 28.66
N ASP A 225 -25.36 24.27 28.09
CA ASP A 225 -24.87 25.57 28.58
C ASP A 225 -25.97 26.65 28.50
N GLY A 226 -26.78 26.65 27.44
CA GLY A 226 -27.92 27.56 27.29
C GLY A 226 -29.02 27.34 28.32
N VAL A 227 -29.43 26.09 28.55
CA VAL A 227 -30.44 25.73 29.56
C VAL A 227 -29.91 25.96 30.99
N ASN A 228 -28.64 25.66 31.24
CA ASN A 228 -27.96 25.97 32.49
C ASN A 228 -27.98 27.47 32.79
N GLY A 229 -27.71 28.32 31.80
CA GLY A 229 -27.76 29.78 31.94
C GLY A 229 -29.17 30.29 32.27
N LEU A 230 -30.21 29.78 31.60
CA LEU A 230 -31.60 30.13 31.90
C LEU A 230 -32.05 29.68 33.31
N ALA A 231 -31.51 28.57 33.80
CA ALA A 231 -31.72 28.12 35.18
C ALA A 231 -30.97 28.98 36.20
N ASP A 232 -29.70 29.35 35.92
CA ASP A 232 -28.90 30.23 36.78
C ASP A 232 -29.50 31.63 36.86
N ASP A 233 -29.95 32.23 35.75
CA ASP A 233 -30.64 33.53 35.74
C ASP A 233 -31.87 33.53 36.66
N LEU A 234 -32.66 32.44 36.68
CA LEU A 234 -33.80 32.29 37.59
C LEU A 234 -33.34 32.10 39.05
N ILE A 235 -32.31 31.29 39.29
CA ILE A 235 -31.76 31.05 40.63
C ILE A 235 -31.21 32.34 41.24
N GLU A 236 -30.36 33.07 40.51
CA GLU A 236 -29.78 34.35 40.94
C GLU A 236 -30.84 35.45 41.13
N SER A 237 -31.94 35.42 40.35
CA SER A 237 -33.08 36.33 40.55
C SER A 237 -33.86 36.07 41.85
N GLY A 238 -33.64 34.93 42.52
CA GLY A 238 -34.34 34.55 43.74
C GLY A 238 -35.76 34.04 43.51
N HIS A 239 -36.03 33.40 42.37
CA HIS A 239 -37.37 32.97 41.97
C HIS A 239 -38.01 31.99 43.00
N PRO A 240 -39.33 32.07 43.30
CA PRO A 240 -39.95 31.27 44.36
C PRO A 240 -39.85 29.74 44.20
N GLU A 241 -39.66 29.24 42.97
CA GLU A 241 -39.50 27.80 42.68
C GLU A 241 -38.04 27.40 42.44
N ASN A 242 -37.07 28.16 42.96
CA ASN A 242 -35.62 27.91 42.81
C ASN A 242 -35.17 26.48 43.14
N ALA A 243 -35.81 25.81 44.11
CA ALA A 243 -35.50 24.42 44.44
C ALA A 243 -35.78 23.47 43.26
N SER A 244 -36.95 23.59 42.63
CA SER A 244 -37.32 22.78 41.46
C SER A 244 -36.51 23.15 40.22
N VAL A 245 -36.12 24.41 40.07
CA VAL A 245 -35.19 24.85 39.01
C VAL A 245 -33.81 24.19 39.18
N ALA A 246 -33.30 24.12 40.41
CA ALA A 246 -32.04 23.42 40.71
C ALA A 246 -32.17 21.90 40.48
N GLU A 247 -33.25 21.26 40.94
CA GLU A 247 -33.52 19.83 40.71
C GLU A 247 -33.56 19.47 39.21
N TRP A 248 -34.20 20.30 38.37
CA TRP A 248 -34.22 20.11 36.91
C TRP A 248 -32.84 20.35 36.28
N LYS A 249 -32.11 21.36 36.75
CA LYS A 249 -30.75 21.63 36.28
C LYS A 249 -29.81 20.47 36.61
N ASP A 250 -29.82 19.99 37.85
CA ASP A 250 -28.93 18.90 38.27
C ASP A 250 -29.25 17.61 37.50
N GLY A 251 -30.52 17.21 37.41
CA GLY A 251 -30.94 16.01 36.65
C GLY A 251 -30.57 16.05 35.16
N LEU A 252 -30.71 17.22 34.51
CA LEU A 252 -30.26 17.43 33.13
C LEU A 252 -28.74 17.27 32.97
N ASN A 253 -27.95 17.78 33.92
CA ASN A 253 -26.50 17.65 33.88
C ASN A 253 -26.03 16.22 34.20
N GLU A 254 -26.74 15.48 35.07
CA GLU A 254 -26.51 14.04 35.29
C GLU A 254 -26.78 13.23 34.00
N ALA A 255 -27.94 13.43 33.35
CA ALA A 255 -28.25 12.76 32.07
C ALA A 255 -27.27 13.11 30.95
N TRP A 256 -26.77 14.35 30.91
CA TRP A 256 -25.71 14.74 29.97
C TRP A 256 -24.37 14.06 30.26
N ALA A 257 -24.01 13.90 31.53
CA ALA A 257 -22.80 13.19 31.94
C ALA A 257 -22.86 11.69 31.59
N ASP A 258 -23.98 11.02 31.88
CA ASP A 258 -24.19 9.60 31.58
C ASP A 258 -24.11 9.33 30.07
N LEU A 259 -24.70 10.19 29.22
CA LEU A 259 -24.56 10.10 27.77
C LEU A 259 -23.09 10.26 27.31
N LEU A 260 -22.31 11.13 27.94
CA LEU A 260 -20.88 11.29 27.63
C LEU A 260 -20.05 10.07 28.08
N GLU A 261 -20.35 9.46 29.23
CA GLU A 261 -19.71 8.20 29.67
C GLU A 261 -20.07 7.01 28.75
N LEU A 262 -21.32 6.93 28.29
CA LEU A 262 -21.73 5.96 27.28
C LEU A 262 -20.97 6.17 25.96
N ILE A 263 -20.80 7.42 25.51
CA ILE A 263 -20.05 7.76 24.28
C ILE A 263 -18.56 7.40 24.39
N ASP A 264 -17.90 7.67 25.52
CA ASP A 264 -16.50 7.28 25.73
C ASP A 264 -16.35 5.74 25.81
N THR A 265 -17.17 5.09 26.64
CA THR A 265 -17.20 3.61 26.76
C THR A 265 -17.38 2.94 25.39
N ARG A 266 -18.34 3.44 24.59
CA ARG A 266 -18.60 2.96 23.22
C ARG A 266 -17.43 3.22 22.27
N THR A 267 -16.77 4.38 22.38
CA THR A 267 -15.58 4.73 21.60
C THR A 267 -14.42 3.78 21.92
N GLN A 268 -14.18 3.49 23.21
CA GLN A 268 -13.15 2.56 23.65
C GLN A 268 -13.42 1.12 23.18
N MET A 269 -14.67 0.65 23.27
CA MET A 269 -15.04 -0.68 22.75
C MET A 269 -14.83 -0.81 21.23
N LEU A 270 -15.22 0.22 20.45
CA LEU A 270 -15.00 0.24 19.00
C LEU A 270 -13.50 0.34 18.64
N ALA A 271 -12.70 1.07 19.42
CA ALA A 271 -11.25 1.12 19.24
C ALA A 271 -10.57 -0.24 19.51
N ALA A 272 -10.95 -0.93 20.59
CA ALA A 272 -10.44 -2.26 20.91
C ALA A 272 -10.83 -3.31 19.84
N SER A 273 -12.09 -3.30 19.41
CA SER A 273 -12.56 -4.17 18.31
C SER A 273 -11.81 -3.89 16.99
N TYR A 274 -11.57 -2.61 16.67
CA TYR A 274 -10.78 -2.21 15.52
C TYR A 274 -9.34 -2.73 15.59
N GLU A 275 -8.65 -2.62 16.74
CA GLU A 275 -7.29 -3.17 16.89
C GLU A 275 -7.26 -4.69 16.71
N LEU A 276 -8.24 -5.42 17.26
CA LEU A 276 -8.33 -6.87 17.13
C LEU A 276 -8.55 -7.31 15.66
N HIS A 277 -9.55 -6.75 14.98
CA HIS A 277 -9.80 -7.07 13.57
C HIS A 277 -8.64 -6.64 12.66
N ARG A 278 -8.00 -5.50 12.97
CA ARG A 278 -6.80 -5.06 12.24
C ARG A 278 -5.67 -6.07 12.38
N PHE A 279 -5.37 -6.55 13.60
CA PHE A 279 -4.33 -7.55 13.82
C PHE A 279 -4.58 -8.82 12.98
N HIS A 280 -5.81 -9.34 12.95
CA HIS A 280 -6.11 -10.52 12.14
C HIS A 280 -6.00 -10.26 10.63
N GLN A 281 -6.33 -9.06 10.15
CA GLN A 281 -6.13 -8.65 8.76
C GLN A 281 -4.64 -8.53 8.42
N ASP A 282 -3.86 -7.79 9.21
CA ASP A 282 -2.42 -7.58 9.05
C ASP A 282 -1.67 -8.93 9.09
N ALA A 283 -2.01 -9.81 10.05
CA ALA A 283 -1.45 -11.17 10.15
C ALA A 283 -1.81 -12.06 8.95
N THR A 284 -3.04 -11.98 8.44
CA THR A 284 -3.47 -12.75 7.26
C THR A 284 -2.74 -12.31 5.99
N GLU A 285 -2.55 -11.00 5.80
CA GLU A 285 -1.80 -10.48 4.66
C GLU A 285 -0.31 -10.87 4.73
N VAL A 286 0.31 -10.74 5.91
CA VAL A 286 1.72 -11.16 6.12
C VAL A 286 1.88 -12.66 5.89
N LEU A 287 0.97 -13.50 6.41
CA LEU A 287 0.97 -14.95 6.17
C LEU A 287 0.84 -15.28 4.67
N GLY A 288 0.01 -14.53 3.93
CA GLY A 288 -0.13 -14.66 2.47
C GLY A 288 1.19 -14.34 1.75
N ARG A 289 1.80 -13.19 2.03
CA ARG A 289 3.07 -12.74 1.44
C ARG A 289 4.23 -13.72 1.71
N ILE A 290 4.28 -14.32 2.90
CA ILE A 290 5.28 -15.33 3.26
C ILE A 290 5.09 -16.62 2.44
N LYS A 291 3.85 -17.10 2.29
CA LYS A 291 3.54 -18.27 1.46
C LYS A 291 3.87 -18.03 -0.02
N GLU A 292 3.47 -16.88 -0.56
CA GLU A 292 3.83 -16.44 -1.92
C GLU A 292 5.34 -16.44 -2.13
N LYS A 293 6.13 -15.85 -1.22
CA LYS A 293 7.59 -15.86 -1.29
C LYS A 293 8.19 -17.26 -1.19
N LYS A 294 7.58 -18.18 -0.45
CA LYS A 294 8.01 -19.58 -0.34
C LYS A 294 7.73 -20.38 -1.61
N GLU A 295 6.55 -20.20 -2.20
CA GLU A 295 6.14 -20.83 -3.45
C GLU A 295 6.89 -20.26 -4.68
N ALA A 296 7.31 -18.99 -4.61
CA ALA A 296 8.14 -18.34 -5.61
C ALA A 296 9.64 -18.72 -5.56
N LEU A 297 10.10 -19.53 -4.58
CA LEU A 297 11.47 -20.05 -4.56
C LEU A 297 11.66 -21.04 -5.73
N PRO A 298 12.60 -20.81 -6.67
CA PRO A 298 12.80 -21.74 -7.77
C PRO A 298 13.26 -23.12 -7.28
N SER A 299 12.91 -24.18 -8.02
CA SER A 299 13.42 -25.53 -7.80
C SER A 299 14.67 -25.86 -8.62
N ASP A 300 14.86 -25.21 -9.77
CA ASP A 300 16.01 -25.47 -10.66
C ASP A 300 17.35 -25.11 -10.00
N LEU A 301 18.37 -25.92 -10.27
CA LEU A 301 19.74 -25.77 -9.80
C LEU A 301 20.68 -25.29 -10.91
N GLY A 302 20.28 -25.37 -12.17
CA GLY A 302 21.14 -25.07 -13.33
C GLY A 302 21.79 -26.33 -13.92
N ARG A 303 22.48 -26.16 -15.05
CA ARG A 303 22.99 -27.28 -15.89
C ARG A 303 24.51 -27.27 -16.10
N ASP A 304 25.16 -26.21 -15.64
CA ASP A 304 26.60 -25.99 -15.73
C ASP A 304 27.06 -25.03 -14.62
N LEU A 305 28.38 -24.90 -14.43
CA LEU A 305 28.95 -24.05 -13.38
C LEU A 305 28.49 -22.59 -13.43
N ASN A 306 28.30 -22.03 -14.63
CA ASN A 306 27.98 -20.61 -14.80
C ASN A 306 26.49 -20.35 -14.50
N THR A 307 25.60 -21.23 -14.96
CA THR A 307 24.16 -21.13 -14.64
C THR A 307 23.90 -21.31 -13.15
N VAL A 308 24.56 -22.27 -12.49
CA VAL A 308 24.42 -22.49 -11.04
C VAL A 308 24.98 -21.30 -10.25
N GLN A 309 26.15 -20.78 -10.61
CA GLN A 309 26.71 -19.59 -9.95
C GLN A 309 25.84 -18.34 -10.15
N HIS A 310 25.18 -18.18 -11.30
CA HIS A 310 24.21 -17.12 -11.52
C HIS A 310 22.97 -17.30 -10.63
N LEU A 311 22.39 -18.51 -10.58
CA LEU A 311 21.26 -18.84 -9.71
C LEU A 311 21.58 -18.65 -8.22
N HIS A 312 22.81 -18.93 -7.78
CA HIS A 312 23.26 -18.67 -6.41
C HIS A 312 23.34 -17.16 -6.10
N ARG A 313 23.84 -16.33 -7.02
CA ARG A 313 23.83 -14.85 -6.86
C ARG A 313 22.41 -14.31 -6.83
N LEU A 314 21.52 -14.82 -7.69
CA LEU A 314 20.10 -14.45 -7.72
C LEU A 314 19.39 -14.85 -6.42
N HIS A 315 19.68 -16.05 -5.90
CA HIS A 315 19.17 -16.52 -4.61
C HIS A 315 19.60 -15.63 -3.45
N ILE A 316 20.86 -15.18 -3.40
CA ILE A 316 21.33 -14.20 -2.40
C ILE A 316 20.54 -12.88 -2.48
N THR A 317 20.20 -12.39 -3.69
CA THR A 317 19.33 -11.22 -3.80
C THR A 317 17.90 -11.50 -3.32
N SER A 318 17.35 -12.70 -3.57
CA SER A 318 16.04 -13.11 -3.03
C SER A 318 16.04 -13.26 -1.51
N GLU A 319 17.13 -13.71 -0.89
CA GLU A 319 17.27 -13.74 0.58
C GLU A 319 17.20 -12.33 1.18
N ASN A 320 17.84 -11.33 0.54
CA ASN A 320 17.74 -9.93 0.97
C ASN A 320 16.33 -9.36 0.81
N ASP A 321 15.64 -9.66 -0.30
CA ASP A 321 14.24 -9.25 -0.52
C ASP A 321 13.28 -9.89 0.49
N ILE A 322 13.54 -11.13 0.90
CA ILE A 322 12.77 -11.85 1.92
C ILE A 322 13.01 -11.24 3.30
N GLN A 323 14.25 -10.84 3.62
CA GLN A 323 14.57 -10.19 4.89
C GLN A 323 13.76 -8.91 5.14
N ALA A 324 13.29 -8.22 4.09
CA ALA A 324 12.41 -7.05 4.22
C ALA A 324 11.02 -7.37 4.84
N LEU A 325 10.58 -8.63 4.83
CA LEU A 325 9.35 -9.05 5.52
C LEU A 325 9.52 -9.19 7.04
N SER A 326 10.75 -9.30 7.55
CA SER A 326 11.00 -9.50 8.99
C SER A 326 10.37 -8.41 9.87
N GLY A 327 10.40 -7.15 9.44
CA GLY A 327 9.75 -6.05 10.16
C GLY A 327 8.22 -6.18 10.25
N GLN A 328 7.58 -6.82 9.27
CA GLN A 328 6.13 -7.08 9.27
C GLN A 328 5.79 -8.27 10.17
N VAL A 329 6.63 -9.31 10.18
CA VAL A 329 6.51 -10.45 11.13
C VAL A 329 6.65 -9.97 12.57
N ASN A 330 7.69 -9.18 12.87
CA ASN A 330 7.92 -8.63 14.19
C ASN A 330 6.75 -7.75 14.64
N GLN A 331 6.20 -6.90 13.76
CA GLN A 331 5.03 -6.06 14.07
C GLN A 331 3.80 -6.91 14.44
N VAL A 332 3.54 -8.00 13.71
CA VAL A 332 2.46 -8.95 14.04
C VAL A 332 2.70 -9.63 15.40
N GLN A 333 3.95 -9.99 15.72
CA GLN A 333 4.32 -10.55 17.03
C GLN A 333 4.15 -9.54 18.18
N ASP A 334 4.57 -8.28 17.99
CA ASP A 334 4.40 -7.19 18.97
C ASP A 334 2.92 -6.82 19.17
N ASP A 335 2.11 -6.80 18.11
CA ASP A 335 0.66 -6.61 18.17
C ASP A 335 -0.02 -7.77 18.90
N ALA A 336 0.32 -9.03 18.58
CA ALA A 336 -0.16 -10.20 19.32
C ALA A 336 0.20 -10.14 20.81
N ALA A 337 1.47 -9.83 21.13
CA ALA A 337 1.96 -9.73 22.50
C ALA A 337 1.39 -8.52 23.28
N ARG A 338 0.80 -7.52 22.59
CA ARG A 338 -0.05 -6.50 23.22
C ARG A 338 -1.46 -7.02 23.45
N LEU A 339 -2.11 -7.58 22.42
CA LEU A 339 -3.51 -8.00 22.45
C LEU A 339 -3.75 -9.19 23.40
N GLN A 340 -2.81 -10.14 23.51
CA GLN A 340 -2.83 -11.23 24.50
C GLN A 340 -2.82 -10.76 25.97
N LYS A 341 -2.48 -9.48 26.24
CA LYS A 341 -2.57 -8.87 27.59
C LYS A 341 -3.91 -8.18 27.85
N ALA A 342 -4.69 -7.93 26.79
CA ALA A 342 -5.99 -7.28 26.85
C ALA A 342 -7.17 -8.26 26.70
N TYR A 343 -6.96 -9.39 26.01
CA TYR A 343 -7.96 -10.45 25.78
C TYR A 343 -7.62 -11.72 26.57
N ALA A 344 -8.64 -12.54 26.84
CA ALA A 344 -8.53 -13.82 27.52
C ALA A 344 -9.53 -14.85 26.92
N GLY A 345 -9.28 -16.14 27.18
CA GLY A 345 -10.08 -17.23 26.60
C GLY A 345 -9.95 -17.31 25.08
N GLU A 346 -11.01 -17.73 24.40
CA GLU A 346 -11.03 -18.02 22.96
C GLU A 346 -10.38 -16.94 22.08
N LYS A 347 -10.60 -15.66 22.37
CA LYS A 347 -9.97 -14.55 21.62
C LYS A 347 -8.46 -14.48 21.80
N ALA A 348 -7.93 -14.78 23.00
CA ALA A 348 -6.49 -14.89 23.21
C ALA A 348 -5.91 -16.12 22.46
N ASP A 349 -6.65 -17.23 22.47
CA ASP A 349 -6.29 -18.44 21.72
C ASP A 349 -6.31 -18.20 20.20
N GLU A 350 -7.21 -17.35 19.69
CA GLU A 350 -7.24 -16.90 18.28
C GLU A 350 -6.05 -16.00 17.95
N ILE A 351 -5.71 -15.03 18.80
CA ILE A 351 -4.54 -14.17 18.62
C ILE A 351 -3.26 -15.02 18.60
N GLN A 352 -3.12 -15.95 19.54
CA GLN A 352 -1.96 -16.86 19.61
C GLN A 352 -1.89 -17.81 18.40
N ARG A 353 -3.02 -18.39 17.95
CA ARG A 353 -3.05 -19.21 16.72
C ARG A 353 -2.63 -18.40 15.49
N SER A 354 -3.07 -17.16 15.38
CA SER A 354 -2.76 -16.27 14.25
C SER A 354 -1.29 -15.84 14.24
N GLU A 355 -0.73 -15.49 15.40
CA GLU A 355 0.69 -15.20 15.57
C GLU A 355 1.55 -16.43 15.23
N HIS A 356 1.27 -17.57 15.87
CA HIS A 356 2.06 -18.78 15.67
C HIS A 356 2.03 -19.28 14.21
N ALA A 357 0.91 -19.09 13.50
CA ALA A 357 0.80 -19.40 12.08
C ALA A 357 1.72 -18.52 11.20
N VAL A 358 1.88 -17.23 11.53
CA VAL A 358 2.81 -16.32 10.86
C VAL A 358 4.27 -16.69 11.21
N THR A 359 4.56 -16.90 12.49
CA THR A 359 5.90 -17.25 12.98
C THR A 359 6.41 -18.58 12.38
N ALA A 360 5.60 -19.64 12.41
CA ALA A 360 5.96 -20.94 11.83
C ALA A 360 6.07 -20.89 10.29
N ALA A 361 5.27 -20.06 9.61
CA ALA A 361 5.42 -19.86 8.17
C ALA A 361 6.71 -19.10 7.82
N TRP A 362 7.10 -18.12 8.63
CA TRP A 362 8.34 -17.35 8.49
C TRP A 362 9.58 -18.22 8.71
N GLU A 363 9.64 -18.97 9.81
CA GLU A 363 10.69 -19.97 10.05
C GLU A 363 10.78 -20.98 8.91
N GLY A 364 9.62 -21.49 8.46
CA GLY A 364 9.52 -22.42 7.34
C GLY A 364 9.89 -21.81 5.98
N LEU A 365 9.95 -20.49 5.83
CA LEU A 365 10.49 -19.80 4.65
C LEU A 365 12.01 -19.69 4.77
N LEU A 366 12.53 -19.23 5.91
CA LEU A 366 13.98 -19.10 6.16
C LEU A 366 14.71 -20.44 6.01
N GLN A 367 14.14 -21.53 6.55
CA GLN A 367 14.67 -22.88 6.38
C GLN A 367 14.70 -23.32 4.90
N ALA A 368 13.68 -22.98 4.12
CA ALA A 368 13.63 -23.29 2.69
C ALA A 368 14.67 -22.49 1.88
N CYS A 369 14.88 -21.21 2.22
CA CYS A 369 15.96 -20.40 1.66
C CYS A 369 17.34 -21.00 1.95
N GLN A 370 17.61 -21.34 3.22
CA GLN A 370 18.88 -21.92 3.65
C GLN A 370 19.15 -23.28 2.97
N ALA A 371 18.14 -24.16 2.89
CA ALA A 371 18.25 -25.44 2.22
C ALA A 371 18.55 -25.28 0.72
N ARG A 372 17.86 -24.37 0.02
CA ARG A 372 18.14 -24.06 -1.39
C ARG A 372 19.56 -23.48 -1.58
N ARG A 373 20.01 -22.61 -0.69
CA ARG A 373 21.35 -22.01 -0.74
C ARG A 373 22.46 -23.07 -0.59
N LEU A 374 22.31 -23.99 0.36
CA LEU A 374 23.24 -25.11 0.53
C LEU A 374 23.26 -26.01 -0.71
N LEU A 375 22.09 -26.39 -1.23
CA LEU A 375 21.98 -27.23 -2.42
C LEU A 375 22.57 -26.57 -3.68
N LEU A 376 22.46 -25.24 -3.83
CA LEU A 376 23.12 -24.49 -4.89
C LEU A 376 24.64 -24.46 -4.73
N LEU A 377 25.17 -24.28 -3.52
CA LEU A 377 26.61 -24.33 -3.23
C LEU A 377 27.19 -25.73 -3.51
N ASP A 378 26.53 -26.78 -3.05
CA ASP A 378 26.86 -28.17 -3.39
C ASP A 378 26.88 -28.39 -4.91
N THR A 379 25.89 -27.84 -5.63
CA THR A 379 25.83 -27.93 -7.09
C THR A 379 27.00 -27.18 -7.76
N VAL A 380 27.43 -26.03 -7.24
CA VAL A 380 28.64 -25.32 -7.73
C VAL A 380 29.87 -26.20 -7.58
N GLU A 381 30.06 -26.84 -6.43
CA GLU A 381 31.21 -27.71 -6.19
C GLU A 381 31.18 -29.00 -7.02
N LYS A 382 29.99 -29.57 -7.27
CA LYS A 382 29.79 -30.66 -8.24
C LYS A 382 30.32 -30.28 -9.62
N PHE A 383 29.89 -29.14 -10.16
CA PHE A 383 30.33 -28.70 -11.49
C PHE A 383 31.80 -28.25 -11.52
N ARG A 384 32.35 -27.73 -10.41
CA ARG A 384 33.79 -27.47 -10.29
C ARG A 384 34.60 -28.76 -10.39
N PHE A 385 34.19 -29.82 -9.69
CA PHE A 385 34.78 -31.15 -9.80
C PHE A 385 34.62 -31.75 -11.21
N PHE A 386 33.42 -31.69 -11.81
CA PHE A 386 33.21 -32.21 -13.18
C PHE A 386 34.03 -31.47 -14.25
N ASN A 387 34.23 -30.16 -14.10
CA ASN A 387 35.15 -29.41 -14.95
C ASN A 387 36.60 -29.93 -14.79
N MET A 388 37.10 -30.09 -13.55
CA MET A 388 38.44 -30.66 -13.30
C MET A 388 38.61 -32.05 -13.91
N VAL A 389 37.60 -32.93 -13.81
CA VAL A 389 37.62 -34.26 -14.45
C VAL A 389 37.69 -34.13 -15.98
N ARG A 390 36.80 -33.35 -16.60
CA ARG A 390 36.77 -33.15 -18.06
C ARG A 390 38.10 -32.60 -18.56
N ASP A 391 38.64 -31.58 -17.92
CA ASP A 391 39.83 -30.87 -18.38
C ASP A 391 41.09 -31.73 -18.22
N LEU A 392 41.13 -32.63 -17.23
CA LEU A 392 42.14 -33.69 -17.13
C LEU A 392 41.94 -34.80 -18.18
N MET A 393 40.70 -35.18 -18.49
CA MET A 393 40.40 -36.18 -19.53
C MET A 393 40.79 -35.69 -20.94
N LEU A 394 40.53 -34.42 -21.26
CA LEU A 394 40.91 -33.81 -22.54
C LEU A 394 42.44 -33.67 -22.68
N TRP A 395 43.14 -33.25 -21.62
CA TRP A 395 44.61 -33.26 -21.61
C TRP A 395 45.16 -34.69 -21.78
N MET A 396 44.56 -35.68 -21.12
CA MET A 396 44.90 -37.10 -21.27
C MET A 396 44.71 -37.62 -22.70
N ASP A 397 43.71 -37.15 -23.44
CA ASP A 397 43.56 -37.47 -24.86
C ASP A 397 44.61 -36.77 -25.74
N GLY A 398 45.03 -35.55 -25.39
CA GLY A 398 46.18 -34.90 -26.02
C GLY A 398 47.49 -35.70 -25.86
N VAL A 399 47.80 -36.13 -24.64
CA VAL A 399 48.97 -36.98 -24.35
C VAL A 399 48.91 -38.33 -25.07
N ASN A 400 47.73 -38.95 -25.16
CA ASN A 400 47.53 -40.18 -25.94
C ASN A 400 47.95 -40.00 -27.41
N LEU A 401 47.59 -38.88 -28.03
CA LEU A 401 47.93 -38.56 -29.42
C LEU A 401 49.42 -38.25 -29.59
N GLN A 402 50.06 -37.58 -28.63
CA GLN A 402 51.52 -37.36 -28.64
C GLN A 402 52.30 -38.69 -28.63
N ILE A 403 51.87 -39.67 -27.82
CA ILE A 403 52.49 -41.00 -27.73
C ILE A 403 52.34 -41.78 -29.06
N ASP A 404 51.22 -41.60 -29.77
CA ASP A 404 50.97 -42.25 -31.07
C ASP A 404 51.70 -41.57 -32.23
N ALA A 405 51.90 -40.24 -32.18
CA ALA A 405 52.42 -39.43 -33.29
C ALA A 405 53.89 -39.68 -33.66
N HIS A 406 54.63 -40.47 -32.87
CA HIS A 406 56.04 -40.77 -33.14
C HIS A 406 56.23 -42.08 -33.93
N ASP A 407 56.66 -41.92 -35.19
CA ASP A 407 57.10 -42.97 -36.12
C ASP A 407 58.15 -43.91 -35.52
N SER A 408 58.26 -45.12 -36.11
CA SER A 408 59.31 -46.08 -35.75
C SER A 408 60.70 -45.57 -36.16
N PRO A 409 61.70 -45.58 -35.25
CA PRO A 409 63.08 -45.25 -35.56
C PRO A 409 63.69 -46.08 -36.69
N ARG A 410 64.67 -45.49 -37.40
CA ARG A 410 65.36 -46.14 -38.54
C ARG A 410 66.86 -46.35 -38.32
N ASP A 411 67.42 -45.67 -37.33
CA ASP A 411 68.82 -45.76 -36.92
C ASP A 411 68.95 -45.44 -35.41
N VAL A 412 70.15 -45.66 -34.85
CA VAL A 412 70.43 -45.46 -33.42
C VAL A 412 70.20 -43.99 -32.99
N SER A 413 70.44 -43.03 -33.89
CA SER A 413 70.32 -41.59 -33.62
C SER A 413 68.85 -41.14 -33.54
N SER A 414 68.02 -41.56 -34.48
CA SER A 414 66.57 -41.34 -34.48
C SER A 414 65.90 -42.07 -33.32
N ALA A 415 66.37 -43.27 -32.95
CA ALA A 415 65.90 -43.98 -31.76
C ALA A 415 66.18 -43.19 -30.48
N GLY A 416 67.40 -42.67 -30.32
CA GLY A 416 67.76 -41.80 -29.20
C GLY A 416 66.91 -40.53 -29.12
N LEU A 417 66.61 -39.89 -30.26
CA LEU A 417 65.76 -38.69 -30.31
C LEU A 417 64.30 -38.99 -29.96
N VAL A 418 63.72 -40.08 -30.49
CA VAL A 418 62.33 -40.47 -30.17
C VAL A 418 62.21 -40.87 -28.70
N ILE A 419 63.21 -41.56 -28.14
CA ILE A 419 63.26 -41.87 -26.70
C ILE A 419 63.35 -40.58 -25.86
N ALA A 420 64.17 -39.60 -26.24
CA ALA A 420 64.27 -38.32 -25.54
C ALA A 420 62.93 -37.55 -25.56
N ASN A 421 62.23 -37.53 -26.69
CA ASN A 421 60.89 -36.93 -26.79
C ASN A 421 59.87 -37.67 -25.93
N HIS A 422 59.93 -39.01 -25.88
CA HIS A 422 59.05 -39.83 -25.04
C HIS A 422 59.29 -39.61 -23.54
N GLN A 423 60.55 -39.35 -23.15
CA GLN A 423 60.89 -38.90 -21.78
C GLN A 423 60.44 -37.47 -21.50
N HIS A 424 60.38 -36.57 -22.50
CA HIS A 424 59.73 -35.27 -22.31
C HIS A 424 58.23 -35.43 -22.03
N ILE A 425 57.51 -36.29 -22.77
CA ILE A 425 56.10 -36.62 -22.50
C ILE A 425 55.93 -37.17 -21.07
N LYS A 426 56.87 -37.99 -20.58
CA LYS A 426 56.87 -38.48 -19.18
C LYS A 426 56.94 -37.35 -18.17
N SER A 427 57.81 -36.36 -18.40
CA SER A 427 57.92 -35.18 -17.54
C SER A 427 56.65 -34.30 -17.56
N GLU A 428 55.98 -34.16 -18.72
CA GLU A 428 54.68 -33.47 -18.79
C GLU A 428 53.62 -34.23 -17.97
N MET A 429 53.57 -35.55 -18.08
CA MET A 429 52.67 -36.40 -17.30
C MET A 429 52.90 -36.29 -15.78
N GLU A 430 54.15 -36.08 -15.36
CA GLU A 430 54.53 -35.94 -13.95
C GLU A 430 54.24 -34.55 -13.39
N THR A 431 54.49 -33.47 -14.15
CA THR A 431 54.09 -32.10 -13.74
C THR A 431 52.58 -31.95 -13.55
N ARG A 432 51.76 -32.80 -14.21
CA ARG A 432 50.30 -32.82 -14.03
C ARG A 432 49.83 -33.63 -12.81
N ALA A 433 50.72 -34.34 -12.10
CA ALA A 433 50.36 -35.27 -11.01
C ALA A 433 49.53 -34.61 -9.90
N ASP A 434 49.94 -33.42 -9.43
CA ASP A 434 49.24 -32.67 -8.38
C ASP A 434 47.81 -32.29 -8.76
N SER A 435 47.54 -32.09 -10.05
CA SER A 435 46.20 -31.80 -10.56
C SER A 435 45.26 -33.01 -10.43
N PHE A 436 45.79 -34.23 -10.60
CA PHE A 436 45.04 -35.46 -10.31
C PHE A 436 44.85 -35.67 -8.82
N THR A 437 45.83 -35.31 -7.99
CA THR A 437 45.74 -35.38 -6.53
C THR A 437 44.64 -34.44 -6.03
N ALA A 438 44.67 -33.16 -6.39
CA ALA A 438 43.65 -32.19 -6.03
C ALA A 438 42.24 -32.56 -6.54
N CYS A 439 42.13 -33.09 -7.76
CA CYS A 439 40.85 -33.61 -8.28
C CYS A 439 40.34 -34.82 -7.48
N THR A 440 41.25 -35.74 -7.10
CA THR A 440 40.96 -36.92 -6.29
C THR A 440 40.53 -36.56 -4.87
N GLU A 441 41.20 -35.60 -4.25
CA GLU A 441 40.88 -35.09 -2.92
C GLU A 441 39.55 -34.34 -2.91
N MET A 442 39.28 -33.54 -3.94
CA MET A 442 37.98 -32.87 -4.11
C MET A 442 36.83 -33.88 -4.24
N GLY A 443 36.99 -34.89 -5.10
CA GLY A 443 35.99 -35.96 -5.25
C GLY A 443 35.75 -36.72 -3.95
N LYS A 444 36.83 -37.09 -3.22
CA LYS A 444 36.73 -37.73 -1.89
C LYS A 444 36.03 -36.83 -0.86
N SER A 445 36.34 -35.53 -0.84
CA SER A 445 35.74 -34.57 0.09
C SER A 445 34.22 -34.48 -0.11
N LEU A 446 33.75 -34.39 -1.36
CA LEU A 446 32.32 -34.38 -1.68
C LEU A 446 31.62 -35.68 -1.22
N ILE A 447 32.23 -36.84 -1.46
CA ILE A 447 31.69 -38.14 -1.02
C ILE A 447 31.61 -38.21 0.52
N ASN A 448 32.69 -37.81 1.22
CA ASN A 448 32.74 -37.81 2.68
C ASN A 448 31.72 -36.86 3.33
N ASN A 449 31.40 -35.76 2.65
CA ASN A 449 30.39 -34.79 3.08
C ASN A 449 28.95 -35.22 2.74
N ASN A 450 28.73 -36.44 2.24
CA ASN A 450 27.43 -36.99 1.80
C ASN A 450 26.74 -36.15 0.71
N HIS A 451 27.52 -35.58 -0.21
CA HIS A 451 27.01 -34.75 -1.32
C HIS A 451 25.96 -35.49 -2.15
N TYR A 452 24.87 -34.81 -2.51
CA TYR A 452 23.68 -35.42 -3.13
C TYR A 452 23.96 -36.18 -4.45
N ALA A 453 25.00 -35.80 -5.21
CA ALA A 453 25.40 -36.44 -6.47
C ALA A 453 26.57 -37.44 -6.29
N THR A 454 26.75 -37.99 -5.09
CA THR A 454 27.86 -38.88 -4.73
C THR A 454 28.07 -40.06 -5.70
N ASP A 455 27.02 -40.64 -6.26
CA ASP A 455 27.15 -41.76 -7.19
C ASP A 455 27.78 -41.35 -8.54
N GLU A 456 27.34 -40.23 -9.13
CA GLU A 456 27.97 -39.65 -10.33
C GLU A 456 29.43 -39.26 -10.04
N ILE A 457 29.72 -38.74 -8.84
CA ILE A 457 31.08 -38.37 -8.43
C ILE A 457 31.97 -39.61 -8.35
N ARG A 458 31.48 -40.74 -7.78
CA ARG A 458 32.21 -42.02 -7.78
C ARG A 458 32.44 -42.56 -9.20
N GLU A 459 31.47 -42.43 -10.11
CA GLU A 459 31.62 -42.83 -11.52
C GLU A 459 32.73 -42.01 -12.22
N LYS A 460 32.71 -40.68 -12.08
CA LYS A 460 33.71 -39.79 -12.69
C LYS A 460 35.10 -39.96 -12.09
N MET A 461 35.19 -40.26 -10.78
CA MET A 461 36.43 -40.64 -10.12
C MET A 461 37.02 -41.93 -10.71
N ALA A 462 36.21 -42.97 -10.92
CA ALA A 462 36.66 -44.22 -11.53
C ALA A 462 37.15 -44.02 -12.97
N GLN A 463 36.41 -43.28 -13.79
CA GLN A 463 36.79 -42.96 -15.18
C GLN A 463 38.12 -42.18 -15.26
N LEU A 464 38.35 -41.23 -14.35
CA LEU A 464 39.59 -40.47 -14.27
C LEU A 464 40.78 -41.38 -13.91
N GLN A 465 40.61 -42.26 -12.93
CA GLN A 465 41.65 -43.20 -12.48
C GLN A 465 41.99 -44.25 -13.54
N GLU A 466 40.97 -44.84 -14.18
CA GLU A 466 41.14 -45.81 -15.26
C GLU A 466 41.89 -45.19 -16.45
N LYS A 467 41.54 -43.97 -16.86
CA LYS A 467 42.20 -43.28 -17.97
C LYS A 467 43.64 -42.88 -17.62
N ARG A 468 43.91 -42.45 -16.38
CA ARG A 468 45.27 -42.20 -15.87
C ARG A 468 46.12 -43.46 -15.90
N HIS A 469 45.57 -44.61 -15.50
CA HIS A 469 46.28 -45.90 -15.56
C HIS A 469 46.55 -46.32 -17.01
N LYS A 470 45.55 -46.25 -17.90
CA LYS A 470 45.69 -46.58 -19.33
C LYS A 470 46.82 -45.80 -20.02
N ILE A 471 46.98 -44.50 -19.73
CA ILE A 471 48.03 -43.68 -20.35
C ILE A 471 49.41 -43.96 -19.75
N ASN A 472 49.52 -44.18 -18.44
CA ASN A 472 50.80 -44.59 -17.84
C ASN A 472 51.24 -45.95 -18.39
N LYS A 473 50.31 -46.90 -18.58
CA LYS A 473 50.61 -48.16 -19.25
C LYS A 473 51.01 -47.95 -20.72
N LYS A 474 50.23 -47.23 -21.52
CA LYS A 474 50.54 -46.96 -22.94
C LYS A 474 51.91 -46.28 -23.13
N TRP A 475 52.25 -45.36 -22.23
CA TRP A 475 53.57 -44.74 -22.19
C TRP A 475 54.67 -45.79 -21.90
N GLN A 476 54.47 -46.67 -20.92
CA GLN A 476 55.42 -47.74 -20.60
C GLN A 476 55.57 -48.72 -21.76
N ASP A 477 54.47 -49.27 -22.29
CA ASP A 477 54.44 -50.19 -23.42
C ASP A 477 55.20 -49.62 -24.64
N LYS A 478 55.05 -48.32 -24.94
CA LYS A 478 55.79 -47.60 -26.00
C LYS A 478 57.26 -47.40 -25.66
N MET A 479 57.60 -47.09 -24.39
CA MET A 479 59.00 -46.94 -23.95
C MET A 479 59.76 -48.26 -24.06
N ASP A 480 59.17 -49.36 -23.60
CA ASP A 480 59.76 -50.69 -23.63
C ASP A 480 59.97 -51.14 -25.09
N HIS A 481 58.98 -50.91 -25.96
CA HIS A 481 59.12 -51.13 -27.40
C HIS A 481 60.25 -50.29 -28.03
N LEU A 482 60.38 -49.01 -27.68
CA LEU A 482 61.47 -48.15 -28.17
C LEU A 482 62.84 -48.61 -27.68
N GLN A 483 62.97 -49.16 -26.46
CA GLN A 483 64.21 -49.76 -25.97
C GLN A 483 64.58 -51.03 -26.77
N ILE A 484 63.61 -51.89 -27.08
CA ILE A 484 63.83 -53.08 -27.91
C ILE A 484 64.28 -52.67 -29.33
N VAL A 485 63.60 -51.70 -29.94
CA VAL A 485 63.96 -51.16 -31.27
C VAL A 485 65.35 -50.51 -31.26
N LEU A 486 65.71 -49.77 -30.21
CA LEU A 486 67.06 -49.23 -30.03
C LEU A 486 68.10 -50.35 -29.95
N GLY A 487 67.85 -51.42 -29.19
CA GLY A 487 68.75 -52.57 -29.09
C GLY A 487 68.97 -53.29 -30.42
N VAL A 488 67.90 -53.51 -31.19
CA VAL A 488 67.97 -54.10 -32.54
C VAL A 488 68.73 -53.20 -33.52
N LEU A 489 68.54 -51.88 -33.46
CA LEU A 489 69.26 -50.92 -34.30
C LEU A 489 70.73 -50.77 -33.91
N GLN A 490 71.07 -50.91 -32.62
CA GLN A 490 72.45 -50.98 -32.15
C GLN A 490 73.13 -52.27 -32.62
N PHE A 491 72.49 -53.42 -32.43
CA PHE A 491 72.96 -54.71 -32.95
C PHE A 491 73.17 -54.65 -34.47
N GLY A 492 72.19 -54.15 -35.25
CA GLY A 492 72.30 -54.06 -36.70
C GLY A 492 73.45 -53.15 -37.16
N ARG A 493 73.68 -52.02 -36.47
CA ARG A 493 74.84 -51.15 -36.70
C ARG A 493 76.15 -51.89 -36.40
N ASP A 494 76.25 -52.55 -35.26
CA ASP A 494 77.49 -53.14 -34.77
C ASP A 494 77.84 -54.44 -35.52
N ALA A 495 76.82 -55.21 -35.93
CA ALA A 495 76.94 -56.33 -36.85
C ALA A 495 77.40 -55.86 -38.26
N SER A 496 76.81 -54.79 -38.81
CA SER A 496 77.25 -54.24 -40.11
C SER A 496 78.67 -53.68 -40.07
N VAL A 497 79.09 -53.09 -38.94
CA VAL A 497 80.47 -52.67 -38.69
C VAL A 497 81.42 -53.87 -38.58
N ALA A 498 81.00 -54.97 -37.96
CA ALA A 498 81.77 -56.21 -37.87
C ALA A 498 81.86 -56.96 -39.22
N GLU A 499 80.78 -57.03 -39.98
CA GLU A 499 80.74 -57.56 -41.35
C GLU A 499 81.65 -56.75 -42.28
N SER A 500 81.57 -55.42 -42.22
CA SER A 500 82.46 -54.52 -42.98
C SER A 500 83.93 -54.71 -42.61
N TRP A 501 84.24 -54.99 -41.33
CA TRP A 501 85.59 -55.31 -40.90
C TRP A 501 86.04 -56.69 -41.42
N LEU A 502 85.21 -57.72 -41.29
CA LEU A 502 85.48 -59.08 -41.79
C LEU A 502 85.73 -59.09 -43.31
N ALA A 503 84.85 -58.46 -44.10
CA ALA A 503 85.02 -58.31 -45.54
C ALA A 503 86.27 -57.48 -45.91
N GLY A 504 86.69 -56.56 -45.03
CA GLY A 504 87.96 -55.84 -45.16
C GLY A 504 89.20 -56.70 -44.87
N GLN A 505 89.09 -57.75 -44.06
CA GLN A 505 90.20 -58.69 -43.78
C GLN A 505 90.20 -59.93 -44.69
N GLU A 506 89.06 -60.30 -45.27
CA GLU A 506 88.90 -61.49 -46.14
C GLU A 506 89.94 -61.57 -47.28
N PRO A 507 90.32 -60.48 -47.98
CA PRO A 507 91.37 -60.53 -49.00
C PRO A 507 92.77 -60.83 -48.44
N LEU A 508 93.06 -60.38 -47.22
CA LEU A 508 94.35 -60.58 -46.55
C LEU A 508 94.50 -62.03 -46.08
N VAL A 509 93.41 -62.67 -45.65
CA VAL A 509 93.37 -64.08 -45.25
C VAL A 509 93.30 -65.03 -46.46
N ARG A 510 92.66 -64.63 -47.57
CA ARG A 510 92.61 -65.42 -48.82
C ARG A 510 93.80 -65.23 -49.76
N ALA A 511 94.76 -64.37 -49.44
CA ALA A 511 95.94 -64.16 -50.28
C ALA A 511 96.76 -65.46 -50.41
N ALA A 512 96.79 -66.05 -51.60
CA ALA A 512 97.56 -67.26 -51.89
C ALA A 512 99.07 -66.99 -52.11
N GLU A 513 99.52 -65.77 -51.83
CA GLU A 513 100.90 -65.31 -52.04
C GLU A 513 101.78 -65.68 -50.85
N LEU A 514 102.62 -66.71 -51.03
CA LEU A 514 103.55 -67.20 -50.00
C LEU A 514 104.88 -66.41 -49.95
N GLY A 515 105.04 -65.37 -50.78
CA GLY A 515 106.31 -64.64 -50.95
C GLY A 515 107.32 -65.36 -51.84
N THR A 516 108.26 -64.61 -52.42
CA THR A 516 109.31 -65.11 -53.33
C THR A 516 110.70 -65.13 -52.69
N ASN A 517 110.87 -64.46 -51.55
CA ASN A 517 112.12 -64.34 -50.80
C ASN A 517 111.86 -64.25 -49.29
N VAL A 518 112.90 -64.38 -48.48
CA VAL A 518 112.79 -64.45 -47.01
C VAL A 518 112.23 -63.15 -46.41
N ASP A 519 112.59 -61.99 -46.95
CA ASP A 519 112.09 -60.69 -46.47
C ASP A 519 110.59 -60.51 -46.75
N GLU A 520 110.10 -60.98 -47.91
CA GLU A 520 108.66 -61.06 -48.22
C GLU A 520 107.93 -62.03 -47.29
N VAL A 521 108.50 -63.22 -47.04
CA VAL A 521 107.93 -64.21 -46.11
C VAL A 521 107.84 -63.64 -44.69
N GLU A 522 108.91 -63.02 -44.17
CA GLU A 522 108.87 -62.34 -42.87
C GLU A 522 107.90 -61.15 -42.85
N SER A 523 107.76 -60.42 -43.95
CA SER A 523 106.78 -59.34 -44.09
C SER A 523 105.34 -59.86 -44.06
N LEU A 524 105.08 -61.00 -44.71
CA LEU A 524 103.79 -61.70 -44.68
C LEU A 524 103.48 -62.25 -43.29
N ILE A 525 104.44 -62.88 -42.60
CA ILE A 525 104.30 -63.35 -41.22
C ILE A 525 103.99 -62.18 -40.28
N LYS A 526 104.77 -61.09 -40.32
CA LYS A 526 104.54 -59.89 -39.48
C LYS A 526 103.19 -59.22 -39.77
N ARG A 527 102.70 -59.28 -41.02
CA ARG A 527 101.36 -58.81 -41.42
C ARG A 527 100.25 -59.74 -40.92
N HIS A 528 100.49 -61.05 -40.89
CA HIS A 528 99.56 -62.03 -40.33
C HIS A 528 99.49 -61.92 -38.80
N GLU A 529 100.61 -61.84 -38.09
CA GLU A 529 100.64 -61.58 -36.65
C GLU A 529 99.95 -60.26 -36.26
N ALA A 530 100.04 -59.24 -37.12
CA ALA A 530 99.34 -57.98 -36.90
C ALA A 530 97.82 -58.14 -37.10
N PHE A 531 97.39 -58.94 -38.07
CA PHE A 531 95.98 -59.35 -38.23
C PHE A 531 95.50 -60.18 -37.03
N GLU A 532 96.25 -61.18 -36.55
CA GLU A 532 95.90 -61.98 -35.36
C GLU A 532 95.70 -61.10 -34.12
N LYS A 533 96.60 -60.14 -33.89
CA LYS A 533 96.49 -59.16 -32.78
C LYS A 533 95.28 -58.25 -32.91
N LEU A 534 94.87 -57.90 -34.14
CA LEU A 534 93.64 -57.15 -34.40
C LEU A 534 92.39 -58.03 -34.23
N ALA A 535 92.40 -59.27 -34.73
CA ALA A 535 91.29 -60.22 -34.58
C ALA A 535 91.02 -60.54 -33.10
N ALA A 536 92.05 -60.79 -32.30
CA ALA A 536 91.94 -60.98 -30.85
C ALA A 536 91.37 -59.75 -30.12
N ALA A 537 91.54 -58.55 -30.67
CA ALA A 537 90.93 -57.31 -30.15
C ALA A 537 89.49 -57.07 -30.66
N TRP A 538 89.04 -57.79 -31.68
CA TRP A 538 87.64 -57.81 -32.14
C TRP A 538 86.84 -58.99 -31.57
N GLU A 539 87.49 -60.03 -31.05
CA GLU A 539 86.87 -61.18 -30.36
C GLU A 539 85.80 -60.73 -29.34
N GLU A 540 86.11 -59.75 -28.49
CA GLU A 540 85.16 -59.22 -27.50
C GLU A 540 83.89 -58.62 -28.14
N ARG A 541 84.01 -58.06 -29.35
CA ARG A 541 82.86 -57.52 -30.11
C ARG A 541 82.03 -58.63 -30.74
N PHE A 542 82.65 -59.70 -31.22
CA PHE A 542 81.92 -60.89 -31.68
C PHE A 542 81.19 -61.56 -30.53
N VAL A 543 81.83 -61.76 -29.38
CA VAL A 543 81.20 -62.26 -28.14
C VAL A 543 80.11 -61.31 -27.59
N GLN A 544 80.09 -60.04 -27.98
CA GLN A 544 78.97 -59.12 -27.71
C GLN A 544 77.81 -59.25 -28.72
N LEU A 545 78.09 -59.65 -29.97
CA LEU A 545 77.08 -59.96 -31.00
C LEU A 545 76.51 -61.39 -30.87
N GLU A 546 77.23 -62.32 -30.22
CA GLU A 546 76.73 -63.67 -29.90
C GLU A 546 75.72 -63.67 -28.73
N LYS A 547 75.61 -62.57 -27.98
CA LYS A 547 74.58 -62.40 -26.96
C LYS A 547 73.26 -62.03 -27.63
N LEU A 548 72.21 -62.78 -27.32
CA LEU A 548 70.86 -62.50 -27.80
C LEU A 548 70.48 -61.05 -27.52
N THR A 549 69.85 -60.42 -28.50
CA THR A 549 69.17 -59.14 -28.31
C THR A 549 67.96 -59.33 -27.39
N THR A 550 67.53 -58.25 -26.73
CA THR A 550 66.35 -58.28 -25.86
C THR A 550 65.06 -58.69 -26.59
N LEU A 551 65.01 -58.53 -27.92
CA LEU A 551 63.94 -59.05 -28.77
C LEU A 551 63.94 -60.59 -28.81
N GLU A 552 65.11 -61.21 -28.96
CA GLU A 552 65.26 -62.67 -29.06
C GLU A 552 65.07 -63.34 -27.70
N GLU A 553 65.52 -62.71 -26.61
CA GLU A 553 65.20 -63.14 -25.25
C GLU A 553 63.69 -63.16 -25.00
N GLN A 554 62.97 -62.11 -25.42
CA GLN A 554 61.51 -62.03 -25.31
C GLN A 554 60.78 -63.00 -26.25
N GLU A 555 61.28 -63.23 -27.46
CA GLU A 555 60.75 -64.26 -28.38
C GLU A 555 60.88 -65.67 -27.76
N MET A 556 62.04 -65.99 -27.20
CA MET A 556 62.29 -67.26 -26.52
C MET A 556 61.44 -67.41 -25.25
N GLN A 557 61.27 -66.33 -24.47
CA GLN A 557 60.41 -66.35 -23.29
C GLN A 557 58.93 -66.49 -23.66
N ARG A 558 58.44 -65.77 -24.69
CA ARG A 558 57.06 -65.89 -25.17
C ARG A 558 56.78 -67.31 -25.66
N ARG A 559 57.71 -67.95 -26.39
CA ARG A 559 57.58 -69.37 -26.79
C ARG A 559 57.49 -70.31 -25.59
N ARG A 560 58.30 -70.11 -24.55
CA ARG A 560 58.22 -70.89 -23.30
C ARG A 560 56.88 -70.71 -22.59
N GLU A 561 56.37 -69.50 -22.49
CA GLU A 561 55.06 -69.21 -21.88
C GLU A 561 53.89 -69.72 -22.72
N GLU A 562 54.02 -69.74 -24.04
CA GLU A 562 53.04 -70.29 -24.98
C GLU A 562 53.03 -71.83 -24.95
N GLU A 563 54.20 -72.47 -24.87
CA GLU A 563 54.32 -73.91 -24.57
C GLU A 563 53.76 -74.25 -23.18
N GLU A 564 54.04 -73.45 -22.14
CA GLU A 564 53.51 -73.70 -20.81
C GLU A 564 51.98 -73.53 -20.78
N ARG A 565 51.45 -72.52 -21.47
CA ARG A 565 50.01 -72.31 -21.65
C ARG A 565 49.35 -73.45 -22.42
N ALA A 566 50.01 -73.98 -23.45
CA ALA A 566 49.55 -75.16 -24.21
C ALA A 566 49.64 -76.47 -23.39
N ARG A 567 50.50 -76.53 -22.38
CA ARG A 567 50.58 -77.66 -21.43
C ARG A 567 49.59 -77.56 -20.25
N ARG A 568 48.93 -76.41 -20.04
CA ARG A 568 47.86 -76.28 -19.03
C ARG A 568 46.55 -76.87 -19.60
N PRO A 569 45.92 -77.85 -18.93
CA PRO A 569 44.66 -78.43 -19.41
C PRO A 569 43.51 -77.42 -19.33
N PRO A 570 42.46 -77.56 -20.18
CA PRO A 570 41.33 -76.64 -20.17
C PRO A 570 40.52 -76.75 -18.88
N THR A 571 40.31 -75.63 -18.20
CA THR A 571 39.49 -75.56 -16.98
C THR A 571 38.02 -75.83 -17.31
N PRO A 572 37.33 -76.77 -16.63
CA PRO A 572 35.89 -76.93 -16.77
C PRO A 572 35.13 -75.74 -16.14
N PRO A 573 33.88 -75.48 -16.53
CA PRO A 573 33.04 -74.47 -15.89
C PRO A 573 32.74 -74.88 -14.42
N PRO A 574 32.69 -73.93 -13.48
CA PRO A 574 32.37 -74.23 -12.09
C PRO A 574 30.88 -74.55 -11.92
N ALA A 575 30.59 -75.64 -11.22
CA ALA A 575 29.27 -75.95 -10.66
C ALA A 575 29.44 -76.28 -9.17
N GLU A 576 28.44 -75.90 -8.37
CA GLU A 576 28.50 -75.97 -6.91
C GLU A 576 28.36 -77.40 -6.38
N GLN A 577 28.99 -77.70 -5.23
CA GLN A 577 28.27 -78.30 -4.10
C GLN A 577 29.00 -78.18 -2.76
N VAL A 578 28.23 -78.29 -1.68
CA VAL A 578 28.61 -78.08 -0.27
C VAL A 578 28.24 -79.32 0.54
N ALA A 579 29.09 -79.73 1.49
CA ALA A 579 28.75 -80.11 2.88
C ALA A 579 30.04 -80.60 3.61
N GLN A 580 30.46 -80.00 4.75
CA GLN A 580 30.17 -80.39 6.17
C GLN A 580 30.85 -81.71 6.62
N THR A 581 31.33 -81.91 7.86
CA THR A 581 31.62 -81.08 9.07
C THR A 581 32.67 -81.88 9.90
N GLU A 582 33.48 -81.32 10.82
CA GLU A 582 33.24 -81.00 12.25
C GLU A 582 34.62 -80.57 12.85
N ALA A 583 34.79 -79.84 13.97
CA ALA A 583 33.93 -78.98 14.79
C ALA A 583 34.82 -78.06 15.71
N GLU A 584 34.18 -77.22 16.53
CA GLU A 584 34.73 -76.19 17.46
C GLU A 584 35.17 -74.84 16.85
N SER A 585 34.75 -73.66 17.35
CA SER A 585 33.83 -73.36 18.46
C SER A 585 33.07 -72.01 18.30
N GLN A 586 31.82 -71.95 18.79
CA GLN A 586 31.01 -70.80 19.29
C GLN A 586 30.89 -69.50 18.45
N ALA A 587 29.71 -68.88 18.23
CA ALA A 587 28.30 -69.21 18.54
C ALA A 587 27.31 -68.32 17.72
N HIS A 588 26.06 -68.80 17.52
CA HIS A 588 24.76 -68.12 17.24
C HIS A 588 24.71 -66.71 16.57
N ASP A 589 23.81 -66.36 15.63
CA ASP A 589 22.79 -67.04 14.77
C ASP A 589 22.15 -65.94 13.84
N SER A 590 21.15 -66.07 12.94
CA SER A 590 20.34 -67.17 12.37
C SER A 590 19.66 -66.73 11.06
N ALA A 591 19.39 -67.66 10.11
CA ALA A 591 18.30 -67.67 9.10
C ALA A 591 18.12 -66.51 8.07
N ALA A 592 17.68 -66.72 6.81
CA ALA A 592 17.59 -67.91 5.95
C ALA A 592 17.46 -67.52 4.45
N ARG A 593 17.68 -68.47 3.52
CA ARG A 593 17.43 -68.38 2.05
C ARG A 593 16.03 -68.99 1.71
N THR A 594 15.51 -69.08 0.47
CA THR A 594 15.92 -69.87 -0.74
C THR A 594 14.97 -69.53 -1.92
N SER A 595 15.42 -69.39 -3.19
CA SER A 595 15.67 -70.40 -4.27
C SER A 595 14.40 -71.10 -4.83
N LEU A 596 14.34 -71.70 -6.03
CA LEU A 596 15.31 -72.03 -7.12
C LEU A 596 14.63 -71.62 -8.48
N ASP A 597 14.82 -72.08 -9.74
CA ASP A 597 15.59 -73.17 -10.40
C ASP A 597 15.84 -72.93 -11.93
N GLN A 598 16.22 -73.99 -12.66
CA GLN A 598 16.82 -74.11 -14.01
C GLN A 598 15.77 -74.50 -15.13
N THR A 599 16.05 -74.76 -16.43
CA THR A 599 17.14 -75.54 -17.10
C THR A 599 17.42 -75.23 -18.59
N THR A 600 18.73 -75.25 -18.95
CA THR A 600 19.48 -75.87 -20.10
C THR A 600 18.80 -76.17 -21.48
N LEU A 601 19.48 -76.35 -22.64
CA LEU A 601 20.87 -76.77 -22.96
C LEU A 601 21.26 -76.47 -24.46
N ASN A 602 22.50 -76.01 -24.75
CA ASN A 602 23.28 -76.17 -26.02
C ASN A 602 22.62 -75.70 -27.38
N GLN A 603 23.13 -75.86 -28.63
CA GLN A 603 24.44 -75.75 -29.35
C GLN A 603 24.13 -75.64 -30.89
N SER A 604 25.00 -75.25 -31.86
CA SER A 604 26.14 -74.29 -31.95
C SER A 604 26.72 -74.22 -33.40
N VAL A 605 27.40 -73.11 -33.76
CA VAL A 605 28.27 -72.89 -34.97
C VAL A 605 27.61 -72.55 -36.34
N SER A 606 27.74 -71.26 -36.71
CA SER A 606 28.01 -70.62 -38.02
C SER A 606 27.49 -71.19 -39.37
N VAL A 607 26.80 -70.34 -40.16
CA VAL A 607 27.32 -69.61 -41.37
C VAL A 607 26.20 -68.75 -42.02
N ASN A 608 26.60 -67.69 -42.75
CA ASN A 608 25.82 -66.74 -43.57
C ASN A 608 24.45 -67.22 -44.15
N GLY A 609 23.41 -66.37 -44.09
CA GLY A 609 22.14 -66.57 -44.81
C GLY A 609 21.18 -65.38 -44.76
N VAL A 610 21.11 -64.61 -45.84
CA VAL A 610 20.26 -63.41 -46.04
C VAL A 610 18.81 -63.80 -46.44
N HIS A 611 17.81 -62.97 -46.08
CA HIS A 611 16.37 -63.05 -46.45
C HIS A 611 15.57 -64.24 -45.87
N SER A 612 14.22 -64.21 -45.79
CA SER A 612 13.21 -63.14 -45.59
C SER A 612 11.85 -63.82 -45.29
N ASP A 613 10.89 -63.10 -44.71
CA ASP A 613 9.44 -63.43 -44.64
C ASP A 613 9.02 -64.74 -43.91
N ASN A 614 8.20 -64.69 -42.86
CA ASN A 614 6.75 -64.51 -42.86
C ASN A 614 5.97 -65.63 -43.60
N ASP A 615 5.41 -66.59 -42.85
CA ASP A 615 3.94 -66.60 -42.67
C ASP A 615 3.43 -67.39 -41.44
N THR A 616 2.13 -67.23 -41.24
CA THR A 616 1.21 -67.57 -40.16
C THR A 616 0.66 -69.00 -40.28
N SER A 617 -0.10 -69.44 -39.27
CA SER A 617 -1.12 -70.51 -39.32
C SER A 617 -0.65 -71.96 -39.14
N GLN A 618 -1.41 -72.88 -38.52
CA GLN A 618 -2.68 -72.77 -37.76
C GLN A 618 -2.93 -74.07 -36.96
N GLN A 619 -3.57 -73.95 -35.77
CA GLN A 619 -4.48 -74.96 -35.16
C GLN A 619 -3.88 -76.38 -34.89
N SER A 620 -4.52 -77.31 -34.19
CA SER A 620 -5.39 -77.33 -32.98
C SER A 620 -5.25 -78.76 -32.37
N LEU A 621 -5.72 -79.18 -31.19
CA LEU A 621 -7.10 -79.19 -30.66
C LEU A 621 -7.08 -79.97 -29.30
N SER A 622 -8.07 -79.77 -28.43
CA SER A 622 -8.48 -80.66 -27.30
C SER A 622 -7.47 -80.91 -26.14
N GLN A 623 -7.86 -81.22 -24.89
CA GLN A 623 -9.20 -81.41 -24.30
C GLN A 623 -9.20 -81.14 -22.76
N SER A 624 -10.22 -80.43 -22.26
CA SER A 624 -11.02 -80.66 -21.01
C SER A 624 -10.36 -81.15 -19.70
N LEU A 625 -10.72 -80.70 -18.47
CA LEU A 625 -12.02 -80.27 -17.91
C LEU A 625 -11.87 -79.28 -16.71
N SER A 626 -12.80 -78.31 -16.60
CA SER A 626 -13.68 -77.97 -15.44
C SER A 626 -13.10 -77.70 -14.00
N VAL A 627 -13.65 -76.91 -13.05
CA VAL A 627 -14.80 -75.98 -12.85
C VAL A 627 -14.29 -74.86 -11.88
N GLY A 628 -14.69 -73.58 -11.87
CA GLY A 628 -15.51 -72.77 -12.79
C GLY A 628 -16.28 -71.59 -12.10
N LYS A 629 -16.68 -70.57 -12.90
CA LYS A 629 -17.73 -69.53 -12.66
C LYS A 629 -17.44 -68.41 -11.60
N LYS A 630 -17.94 -67.16 -11.70
CA LYS A 630 -18.43 -66.20 -12.75
C LYS A 630 -18.75 -64.86 -12.00
N SER A 631 -19.09 -63.67 -12.55
CA SER A 631 -19.32 -63.03 -13.88
C SER A 631 -19.14 -61.50 -13.69
N GLU A 632 -18.86 -60.61 -14.66
CA GLU A 632 -19.61 -60.16 -15.88
C GLU A 632 -21.01 -59.58 -15.63
N PRO A 633 -21.51 -58.56 -16.40
CA PRO A 633 -21.18 -58.11 -17.79
C PRO A 633 -20.55 -56.67 -17.89
N LYS A 634 -20.08 -56.06 -19.01
CA LYS A 634 -20.37 -55.99 -20.49
C LYS A 634 -21.56 -55.05 -20.86
N ARG A 635 -21.65 -54.29 -22.00
CA ARG A 635 -20.86 -54.14 -23.26
C ARG A 635 -21.36 -52.95 -24.18
N VAL A 636 -20.67 -52.68 -25.33
CA VAL A 636 -21.20 -52.22 -26.67
C VAL A 636 -21.67 -50.74 -26.83
N CYS A 637 -21.57 -49.98 -27.97
CA CYS A 637 -20.74 -49.97 -29.22
C CYS A 637 -20.83 -48.61 -29.99
N LYS A 638 -20.03 -48.43 -31.07
CA LYS A 638 -20.10 -47.33 -32.10
C LYS A 638 -21.03 -47.68 -33.29
N PRO A 639 -21.53 -46.71 -34.10
CA PRO A 639 -20.88 -46.27 -35.38
C PRO A 639 -21.04 -44.73 -35.65
N LYS A 640 -20.64 -44.06 -36.75
CA LYS A 640 -19.52 -44.00 -37.73
C LYS A 640 -19.85 -42.79 -38.70
N GLN A 641 -18.91 -42.32 -39.54
CA GLN A 641 -19.03 -41.11 -40.43
C GLN A 641 -19.70 -41.37 -41.80
N PRO A 642 -19.83 -40.35 -42.70
CA PRO A 642 -18.80 -39.98 -43.72
C PRO A 642 -18.23 -38.54 -43.53
N GLU A 643 -17.01 -38.13 -43.94
CA GLU A 643 -16.35 -38.06 -45.27
C GLU A 643 -16.98 -37.02 -46.26
N ARG A 644 -16.23 -36.27 -47.10
CA ARG A 644 -14.80 -36.39 -47.47
C ARG A 644 -14.09 -35.07 -47.86
N GLY A 645 -12.76 -35.06 -47.62
CA GLY A 645 -11.73 -34.33 -48.37
C GLY A 645 -11.41 -32.89 -47.96
N SER A 646 -10.41 -32.19 -48.51
CA SER A 646 -9.16 -32.56 -49.25
C SER A 646 -8.41 -31.25 -49.57
N GLU A 647 -7.08 -31.10 -49.68
CA GLU A 647 -5.83 -31.85 -49.38
C GLU A 647 -4.69 -30.75 -49.35
N SER A 648 -3.38 -30.90 -49.06
CA SER A 648 -2.43 -31.98 -48.73
C SER A 648 -1.15 -31.41 -48.03
N GLU A 649 -0.24 -32.30 -47.58
CA GLU A 649 1.27 -32.24 -47.55
C GLU A 649 2.08 -30.93 -47.28
N SER A 650 3.23 -30.92 -46.55
CA SER A 650 3.97 -32.00 -45.85
C SER A 650 5.07 -31.54 -44.84
N VAL A 651 5.17 -32.28 -43.72
CA VAL A 651 6.39 -32.80 -43.02
C VAL A 651 7.42 -31.89 -42.27
N ASN A 652 7.45 -32.08 -40.93
CA ASN A 652 8.56 -32.17 -39.93
C ASN A 652 9.85 -31.30 -39.97
N GLY A 653 10.28 -30.85 -38.77
CA GLY A 653 11.66 -30.42 -38.42
C GLY A 653 12.53 -31.58 -37.89
N PRO A 654 13.48 -31.41 -36.92
CA PRO A 654 13.89 -30.21 -36.15
C PRO A 654 15.43 -29.96 -36.19
N GLY A 655 15.98 -29.00 -35.42
CA GLY A 655 17.44 -28.94 -35.19
C GLY A 655 17.98 -27.76 -34.37
N ARG A 656 18.97 -28.04 -33.52
CA ARG A 656 19.88 -27.06 -32.87
C ARG A 656 21.01 -26.68 -33.83
N ASP A 657 21.74 -25.61 -33.52
CA ASP A 657 23.21 -25.68 -33.65
C ASP A 657 23.94 -24.79 -32.62
N SER A 658 25.25 -24.94 -32.52
CA SER A 658 26.16 -24.26 -31.58
C SER A 658 27.53 -24.01 -32.20
N GLY A 659 28.05 -22.79 -32.13
CA GLY A 659 29.38 -22.48 -32.67
C GLY A 659 29.99 -21.17 -32.17
N LEU A 660 31.23 -21.23 -31.72
CA LEU A 660 32.11 -20.08 -31.44
C LEU A 660 33.02 -19.85 -32.65
N ALA A 661 33.32 -18.59 -33.02
CA ALA A 661 34.69 -18.19 -33.37
C ALA A 661 34.86 -16.67 -33.55
N SER A 662 35.99 -16.18 -33.04
CA SER A 662 36.52 -14.82 -33.09
C SER A 662 36.97 -14.34 -34.48
N SER A 663 37.06 -13.01 -34.65
CA SER A 663 38.07 -12.31 -35.49
C SER A 663 37.94 -12.42 -37.02
N ARG A 664 38.22 -11.39 -37.85
CA ARG A 664 38.53 -9.94 -37.64
C ARG A 664 38.74 -9.33 -39.04
N LEU A 665 38.20 -8.15 -39.36
CA LEU A 665 38.78 -7.25 -40.36
C LEU A 665 38.16 -5.84 -40.26
N GLU A 666 39.01 -4.87 -39.94
CA GLU A 666 38.75 -3.43 -40.13
C GLU A 666 39.11 -3.02 -41.57
N PRO A 667 38.62 -1.87 -42.05
CA PRO A 667 39.60 -0.80 -42.31
C PRO A 667 39.19 0.57 -41.75
N SER A 668 40.12 1.17 -41.00
CA SER A 668 39.95 2.47 -40.32
C SER A 668 40.33 3.67 -41.21
N ALA A 669 39.61 4.78 -41.01
CA ALA A 669 40.01 6.15 -41.40
C ALA A 669 39.47 7.15 -40.34
N THR A 670 40.21 7.48 -39.27
CA THR A 670 41.36 8.40 -39.17
C THR A 670 40.98 9.88 -38.92
N LEU A 671 40.85 10.20 -37.62
CA LEU A 671 41.11 11.52 -36.98
C LEU A 671 40.17 12.71 -37.30
N PRO A 672 40.23 13.83 -36.54
CA PRO A 672 40.05 13.90 -35.08
C PRO A 672 39.04 15.01 -34.65
N GLY A 673 38.49 14.91 -33.44
CA GLY A 673 37.46 15.85 -32.98
C GLY A 673 37.97 17.23 -32.54
N ARG A 674 37.25 18.30 -32.90
CA ARG A 674 37.30 19.63 -32.26
C ARG A 674 36.03 20.44 -32.55
N GLY A 675 35.52 21.15 -31.52
CA GLY A 675 34.37 22.05 -31.63
C GLY A 675 33.10 21.46 -31.01
N GLY A 676 32.43 22.23 -30.16
CA GLY A 676 31.14 21.88 -29.56
C GLY A 676 30.08 22.90 -29.94
N ALA A 677 28.91 22.41 -30.35
CA ALA A 677 27.64 23.08 -30.59
C ALA A 677 26.61 21.96 -30.86
N ASP A 678 25.43 21.85 -30.24
CA ASP A 678 24.87 22.66 -29.15
C ASP A 678 24.27 21.75 -28.08
N SER A 679 24.71 21.91 -26.83
CA SER A 679 23.92 21.54 -25.65
C SER A 679 23.01 22.71 -25.31
N GLU A 680 21.98 22.95 -26.13
CA GLU A 680 20.94 23.93 -25.79
C GLU A 680 20.29 23.56 -24.46
N PRO A 681 19.93 24.54 -23.61
CA PRO A 681 19.43 24.28 -22.28
C PRO A 681 18.12 23.49 -22.32
N GLU A 682 18.09 22.40 -21.56
CA GLU A 682 16.88 21.62 -21.36
C GLU A 682 15.86 22.47 -20.61
N ILE A 683 14.65 22.61 -21.15
CA ILE A 683 13.68 23.60 -20.66
C ILE A 683 13.16 23.17 -19.28
N MET A 684 12.95 21.86 -19.09
CA MET A 684 12.63 21.25 -17.80
C MET A 684 12.87 19.74 -17.84
N GLU A 685 13.47 19.17 -16.79
CA GLU A 685 13.49 17.72 -16.55
C GLU A 685 13.08 17.39 -15.10
N GLY A 686 12.62 16.16 -14.86
CA GLY A 686 12.22 15.71 -13.53
C GLY A 686 11.32 14.48 -13.52
N LEU A 687 11.12 13.89 -12.33
CA LEU A 687 10.25 12.73 -12.16
C LEU A 687 8.79 13.17 -11.98
N LEU A 688 7.86 12.58 -12.72
CA LEU A 688 6.42 12.76 -12.56
C LEU A 688 5.72 11.40 -12.50
N CYS A 689 4.61 11.30 -11.74
CA CYS A 689 3.69 10.18 -11.94
C CYS A 689 2.83 10.49 -13.17
N ARG A 690 2.88 9.67 -14.21
CA ARG A 690 2.05 9.78 -15.42
C ARG A 690 0.95 8.72 -15.42
N LYS A 691 -0.26 9.11 -15.80
CA LYS A 691 -1.37 8.21 -16.19
C LYS A 691 -1.89 8.64 -17.55
N GLN A 692 -2.08 7.71 -18.47
CA GLN A 692 -2.84 7.99 -19.70
C GLN A 692 -4.33 7.76 -19.45
N GLU A 693 -5.16 8.69 -19.94
CA GLU A 693 -6.63 8.64 -19.86
C GLU A 693 -7.22 8.23 -21.22
N MET A 694 -6.76 8.91 -22.28
CA MET A 694 -7.19 8.71 -23.67
C MET A 694 -5.99 8.38 -24.57
N GLU A 695 -6.21 7.45 -25.50
CA GLU A 695 -5.22 6.97 -26.49
C GLU A 695 -5.45 7.60 -27.88
N ALA A 696 -6.68 8.02 -28.14
CA ALA A 696 -7.10 8.83 -29.29
C ALA A 696 -8.47 9.47 -28.97
N HIS A 697 -8.95 10.34 -29.85
CA HIS A 697 -10.30 10.90 -29.82
C HIS A 697 -11.37 9.82 -29.49
N ASN A 698 -12.10 10.01 -28.39
CA ASN A 698 -13.12 9.09 -27.85
C ASN A 698 -12.65 7.65 -27.49
N LYS A 699 -11.35 7.31 -27.64
CA LYS A 699 -10.77 6.02 -27.24
C LYS A 699 -10.04 6.15 -25.90
N LYS A 700 -10.66 5.64 -24.83
CA LYS A 700 -9.99 5.50 -23.51
C LYS A 700 -8.80 4.56 -23.63
N ALA A 701 -7.68 4.90 -22.99
CA ALA A 701 -6.49 4.07 -23.01
C ALA A 701 -6.75 2.70 -22.37
N ALA A 702 -6.12 1.65 -22.93
CA ALA A 702 -6.27 0.27 -22.45
C ALA A 702 -5.76 0.11 -21.00
N THR A 703 -4.61 0.70 -20.70
CA THR A 703 -4.00 0.70 -19.35
C THR A 703 -4.06 2.11 -18.77
N ARG A 704 -4.78 2.28 -17.64
CA ARG A 704 -5.02 3.59 -16.99
C ARG A 704 -4.44 3.67 -15.57
N SER A 705 -3.39 2.90 -15.28
CA SER A 705 -2.59 2.98 -14.07
C SER A 705 -1.64 4.17 -14.08
N TRP A 706 -1.21 4.59 -12.89
CA TRP A 706 -0.14 5.58 -12.71
C TRP A 706 1.22 4.90 -12.75
N HIS A 707 2.18 5.48 -13.46
CA HIS A 707 3.56 5.03 -13.55
C HIS A 707 4.50 6.20 -13.25
N ASN A 708 5.58 5.97 -12.50
CA ASN A 708 6.62 6.98 -12.33
C ASN A 708 7.49 6.99 -13.58
N VAL A 709 7.60 8.14 -14.23
CA VAL A 709 8.42 8.35 -15.43
C VAL A 709 9.29 9.58 -15.24
N TYR A 710 10.49 9.54 -15.81
CA TYR A 710 11.36 10.70 -15.89
C TYR A 710 11.01 11.48 -17.16
N CYS A 711 10.45 12.68 -16.99
CA CYS A 711 10.01 13.56 -18.06
C CYS A 711 11.12 14.53 -18.44
N VAL A 712 11.30 14.76 -19.73
CA VAL A 712 12.31 15.69 -20.27
C VAL A 712 11.68 16.53 -21.39
N LEU A 713 11.74 17.85 -21.24
CA LEU A 713 11.14 18.83 -22.15
C LEU A 713 12.24 19.55 -22.96
N ARG A 714 12.29 19.31 -24.27
CA ARG A 714 13.27 19.91 -25.20
C ARG A 714 12.58 20.30 -26.51
N LYS A 715 12.80 21.53 -26.99
CA LYS A 715 12.35 22.03 -28.31
C LYS A 715 10.89 21.70 -28.67
N GLY A 716 9.94 21.94 -27.76
CA GLY A 716 8.52 21.65 -28.00
C GLY A 716 8.13 20.16 -27.96
N GLN A 717 9.05 19.28 -27.52
CA GLN A 717 8.79 17.85 -27.36
C GLN A 717 8.96 17.40 -25.90
N LEU A 718 8.07 16.52 -25.44
CA LEU A 718 8.08 15.91 -24.11
C LEU A 718 8.42 14.42 -24.23
N GLY A 719 9.65 14.06 -23.86
CA GLY A 719 10.13 12.68 -23.82
C GLY A 719 9.91 12.02 -22.46
N PHE A 720 9.73 10.71 -22.45
CA PHE A 720 9.61 9.88 -21.23
C PHE A 720 10.72 8.85 -21.17
N TYR A 721 11.30 8.70 -19.98
CA TYR A 721 12.44 7.83 -19.71
C TYR A 721 12.21 7.08 -18.39
N LYS A 722 12.91 5.97 -18.18
CA LYS A 722 12.80 5.21 -16.92
C LYS A 722 13.47 5.95 -15.75
N ASP A 723 14.61 6.59 -16.02
CA ASP A 723 15.41 7.39 -15.12
C ASP A 723 16.28 8.38 -15.91
N ASN A 724 16.99 9.28 -15.24
CA ASN A 724 17.90 10.24 -15.88
C ASN A 724 19.03 9.54 -16.67
N LYS A 725 19.53 8.38 -16.21
CA LYS A 725 20.55 7.59 -16.93
C LYS A 725 20.06 7.11 -18.30
N SER A 726 18.77 6.79 -18.40
CA SER A 726 18.11 6.40 -19.65
C SER A 726 17.99 7.56 -20.64
N VAL A 727 18.00 8.81 -20.16
CA VAL A 727 18.10 10.01 -21.02
C VAL A 727 19.49 10.07 -21.66
N SER A 728 20.56 9.85 -20.88
CA SER A 728 21.94 9.86 -21.37
C SER A 728 22.24 8.76 -22.39
N SER A 729 21.52 7.64 -22.36
CA SER A 729 21.61 6.56 -23.35
C SER A 729 20.57 6.65 -24.48
N GLY A 730 19.68 7.63 -24.45
CA GLY A 730 18.62 7.83 -25.45
C GLY A 730 17.48 6.80 -25.42
N VAL A 731 17.38 5.96 -24.38
CA VAL A 731 16.41 4.86 -24.29
C VAL A 731 15.11 5.34 -23.65
N THR A 732 14.07 5.56 -24.46
CA THR A 732 12.75 6.03 -23.98
C THR A 732 11.97 4.93 -23.25
N TYR A 733 11.07 5.37 -22.37
CA TYR A 733 10.19 4.50 -21.59
C TYR A 733 9.31 3.66 -22.53
N HIS A 734 9.41 2.33 -22.42
CA HIS A 734 8.78 1.35 -23.32
C HIS A 734 8.99 1.56 -24.84
N GLY A 735 10.02 2.31 -25.25
CA GLY A 735 10.22 2.69 -26.66
C GLY A 735 9.19 3.70 -27.19
N GLU A 736 8.47 4.39 -26.31
CA GLU A 736 7.55 5.46 -26.70
C GLU A 736 8.31 6.61 -27.38
N MET A 737 7.76 7.15 -28.47
CA MET A 737 8.28 8.35 -29.12
C MET A 737 7.98 9.60 -28.27
N PRO A 738 8.87 10.61 -28.25
CA PRO A 738 8.57 11.91 -27.62
C PRO A 738 7.28 12.53 -28.17
N ILE A 739 6.47 13.06 -27.27
CA ILE A 739 5.23 13.77 -27.60
C ILE A 739 5.57 15.14 -28.20
N ASN A 740 5.03 15.45 -29.37
CA ASN A 740 5.04 16.83 -29.89
C ASN A 740 3.95 17.67 -29.20
N LEU A 741 4.29 18.90 -28.82
CA LEU A 741 3.42 19.83 -28.09
C LEU A 741 2.82 20.94 -28.97
N GLU A 742 3.05 20.96 -30.29
CA GLU A 742 2.58 22.01 -31.22
C GLU A 742 1.10 22.40 -31.09
N GLU A 743 0.22 21.44 -30.77
CA GLU A 743 -1.21 21.67 -30.52
C GLU A 743 -1.65 21.25 -29.09
N ALA A 744 -0.73 21.27 -28.12
CA ALA A 744 -1.01 20.79 -26.76
C ALA A 744 -1.70 21.82 -25.86
N VAL A 745 -2.75 21.39 -25.17
CA VAL A 745 -3.43 22.14 -24.10
C VAL A 745 -3.02 21.55 -22.74
N CYS A 746 -2.46 22.39 -21.88
CA CYS A 746 -2.01 22.01 -20.53
C CYS A 746 -2.78 22.81 -19.47
N GLU A 747 -3.54 22.12 -18.60
CA GLU A 747 -4.45 22.74 -17.62
C GLU A 747 -4.38 22.04 -16.25
N ILE A 748 -4.76 22.71 -15.16
CA ILE A 748 -4.86 22.07 -13.84
C ILE A 748 -6.09 21.14 -13.83
N ALA A 749 -5.94 19.92 -13.34
CA ALA A 749 -7.01 18.93 -13.34
C ALA A 749 -7.97 19.13 -12.14
N HIS A 750 -8.71 20.25 -12.13
CA HIS A 750 -9.68 20.58 -11.07
C HIS A 750 -10.79 19.52 -10.90
N ASP A 751 -11.03 18.72 -11.93
CA ASP A 751 -11.91 17.55 -11.94
C ASP A 751 -11.32 16.33 -11.20
N TYR A 752 -9.99 16.23 -11.07
CA TYR A 752 -9.30 15.05 -10.54
C TYR A 752 -9.08 15.08 -9.02
N LYS A 753 -10.14 14.88 -8.23
CA LYS A 753 -10.07 14.92 -6.75
C LYS A 753 -9.27 13.78 -6.07
N LYS A 754 -8.79 12.77 -6.80
CA LYS A 754 -8.17 11.56 -6.21
C LYS A 754 -6.69 11.68 -5.84
N ARG A 755 -5.98 12.69 -6.34
CA ARG A 755 -4.59 13.01 -5.98
C ARG A 755 -4.41 14.53 -6.01
N LYS A 756 -3.62 15.08 -5.09
CA LYS A 756 -3.23 16.51 -5.12
C LYS A 756 -2.16 16.74 -6.20
N ASN A 757 -2.01 17.99 -6.63
CA ASN A 757 -0.95 18.46 -7.54
C ASN A 757 -0.99 17.76 -8.91
N VAL A 758 -2.19 17.58 -9.47
CA VAL A 758 -2.40 16.94 -10.78
C VAL A 758 -2.73 17.96 -11.87
N PHE A 759 -2.02 17.87 -12.98
CA PHE A 759 -2.30 18.61 -14.22
C PHE A 759 -2.63 17.66 -15.37
N LYS A 760 -3.31 18.18 -16.39
CA LYS A 760 -3.86 17.46 -17.54
C LYS A 760 -3.26 18.02 -18.81
N LEU A 761 -2.72 17.13 -19.65
CA LEU A 761 -2.15 17.44 -20.96
C LEU A 761 -2.99 16.74 -22.04
N ARG A 762 -3.60 17.53 -22.92
CA ARG A 762 -4.39 17.08 -24.08
C ARG A 762 -3.64 17.45 -25.36
N LEU A 763 -3.56 16.52 -26.31
CA LEU A 763 -2.89 16.73 -27.60
C LEU A 763 -3.89 16.83 -28.75
N GLY A 764 -3.48 17.43 -29.87
CA GLY A 764 -4.26 17.52 -31.11
C GLY A 764 -4.63 16.17 -31.74
N ASP A 765 -3.93 15.07 -31.40
CA ASP A 765 -4.31 13.71 -31.83
C ASP A 765 -5.41 13.06 -30.95
N GLY A 766 -5.82 13.74 -29.88
CA GLY A 766 -6.85 13.29 -28.94
C GLY A 766 -6.35 12.39 -27.82
N LYS A 767 -5.04 12.24 -27.63
CA LYS A 767 -4.48 11.66 -26.40
C LYS A 767 -4.64 12.62 -25.23
N GLU A 768 -4.90 12.05 -24.06
CA GLU A 768 -4.98 12.79 -22.79
C GLU A 768 -4.15 12.07 -21.72
N TYR A 769 -3.31 12.85 -21.04
CA TYR A 769 -2.45 12.40 -19.96
C TYR A 769 -2.73 13.22 -18.69
N LEU A 770 -2.76 12.55 -17.55
CA LEU A 770 -2.68 13.19 -16.23
C LEU A 770 -1.26 13.02 -15.68
N PHE A 771 -0.73 14.09 -15.13
CA PHE A 771 0.59 14.13 -14.49
C PHE A 771 0.46 14.63 -13.06
N GLN A 772 1.10 13.95 -12.12
CA GLN A 772 1.19 14.36 -10.72
C GLN A 772 2.61 14.82 -10.41
N ALA A 773 2.73 16.05 -9.90
CA ALA A 773 3.95 16.59 -9.30
C ALA A 773 3.99 16.33 -7.78
N LYS A 774 5.16 16.48 -7.14
CA LYS A 774 5.32 16.32 -5.69
C LYS A 774 4.57 17.42 -4.91
N ASP A 775 4.61 18.65 -5.42
CA ASP A 775 4.07 19.87 -4.81
C ASP A 775 3.44 20.80 -5.87
N GLU A 776 2.74 21.83 -5.39
CA GLU A 776 2.02 22.81 -6.23
C GLU A 776 2.96 23.72 -7.04
N ALA A 777 4.18 23.98 -6.54
CA ALA A 777 5.17 24.81 -7.22
C ALA A 777 5.79 24.06 -8.41
N GLU A 778 6.09 22.78 -8.26
CA GLU A 778 6.56 21.88 -9.32
C GLU A 778 5.46 21.68 -10.39
N MET A 779 4.20 21.48 -9.98
CA MET A 779 3.07 21.45 -10.91
C MET A 779 2.98 22.76 -11.72
N SER A 780 3.06 23.90 -11.05
CA SER A 780 2.98 25.23 -11.67
C SER A 780 4.18 25.52 -12.58
N ALA A 781 5.36 24.98 -12.27
CA ALA A 781 6.54 25.04 -13.12
C ALA A 781 6.36 24.19 -14.38
N TRP A 782 5.94 22.93 -14.27
CA TRP A 782 5.70 22.06 -15.43
C TRP A 782 4.65 22.61 -16.39
N ILE A 783 3.50 23.07 -15.88
CA ILE A 783 2.47 23.71 -16.72
C ILE A 783 3.06 24.92 -17.46
N ARG A 784 3.78 25.80 -16.76
CA ARG A 784 4.37 27.00 -17.35
C ARG A 784 5.39 26.67 -18.44
N SER A 785 6.32 25.76 -18.16
CA SER A 785 7.38 25.34 -19.10
C SER A 785 6.82 24.64 -20.34
N ILE A 786 5.79 23.80 -20.17
CA ILE A 786 5.07 23.16 -21.29
C ILE A 786 4.39 24.23 -22.14
N LEU A 787 3.59 25.12 -21.54
CA LEU A 787 2.88 26.17 -22.28
C LEU A 787 3.82 27.16 -22.98
N SER A 788 4.98 27.51 -22.39
CA SER A 788 6.00 28.33 -23.07
C SER A 788 6.75 27.59 -24.18
N SER A 789 6.58 26.26 -24.30
CA SER A 789 7.16 25.44 -25.36
C SER A 789 6.19 25.16 -26.52
N VAL A 790 4.92 25.58 -26.41
CA VAL A 790 3.94 25.52 -27.52
C VAL A 790 4.14 26.74 -28.42
N PRO A 791 4.41 26.59 -29.74
CA PRO A 791 4.54 27.72 -30.64
C PRO A 791 3.25 28.54 -30.74
N ALA A 792 3.34 29.86 -30.57
CA ALA A 792 2.20 30.75 -30.71
C ALA A 792 1.78 30.87 -32.19
N GLY A 793 0.86 30.01 -32.63
CA GLY A 793 0.35 29.98 -33.99
C GLY A 793 -0.15 31.34 -34.48
N SER A 794 0.38 31.80 -35.60
CA SER A 794 0.07 33.10 -36.21
C SER A 794 -1.40 33.21 -36.60
N LYS A 795 -2.18 34.00 -35.87
CA LYS A 795 -3.56 34.32 -36.23
C LYS A 795 -3.60 35.54 -37.13
N ASP A 796 -4.04 35.36 -38.38
CA ASP A 796 -4.42 36.47 -39.25
C ASP A 796 -5.81 36.26 -39.88
N SER A 797 -6.79 36.87 -39.23
CA SER A 797 -8.04 37.35 -39.84
C SER A 797 -9.00 36.25 -40.42
N PRO A 798 -10.14 36.59 -41.09
CA PRO A 798 -11.40 36.57 -40.35
C PRO A 798 -12.60 35.90 -41.06
N LEU A 799 -13.54 35.32 -40.30
CA LEU A 799 -14.98 35.19 -40.63
C LEU A 799 -15.77 34.57 -39.47
N GLY A 800 -17.02 35.03 -39.24
CA GLY A 800 -18.02 34.32 -38.40
C GLY A 800 -18.85 33.32 -39.23
N PRO A 801 -19.85 32.59 -38.66
CA PRO A 801 -20.89 33.20 -37.81
C PRO A 801 -21.58 32.34 -36.71
N ARG A 802 -22.31 33.05 -35.81
CA ARG A 802 -23.56 32.68 -35.08
C ARG A 802 -23.59 31.49 -34.07
N PRO A 803 -24.01 31.76 -32.80
CA PRO A 803 -24.57 30.75 -31.91
C PRO A 803 -26.11 30.62 -32.04
N LEU A 804 -26.69 29.59 -31.41
CA LEU A 804 -28.13 29.49 -31.11
C LEU A 804 -28.34 29.21 -29.61
N SER A 805 -29.47 29.67 -29.07
CA SER A 805 -29.68 29.91 -27.62
C SER A 805 -30.76 29.02 -27.00
N ARG A 806 -30.71 28.82 -25.66
CA ARG A 806 -31.83 28.69 -24.67
C ARG A 806 -31.37 27.89 -23.42
N ALA A 807 -31.60 28.29 -22.16
CA ALA A 807 -32.04 29.57 -21.58
C ALA A 807 -31.80 29.65 -20.04
N MET A 808 -31.67 30.88 -19.54
CA MET A 808 -31.99 31.41 -18.19
C MET A 808 -31.64 30.61 -16.90
N THR A 809 -30.85 31.26 -16.02
CA THR A 809 -31.34 31.84 -14.73
C THR A 809 -30.35 32.94 -14.28
N MET A 810 -30.82 33.92 -13.50
CA MET A 810 -30.05 35.11 -13.07
C MET A 810 -29.18 34.87 -11.82
N PRO A 811 -28.03 35.55 -11.66
CA PRO A 811 -27.29 35.62 -10.39
C PRO A 811 -27.80 36.76 -9.48
N PRO A 812 -27.72 36.63 -8.15
CA PRO A 812 -27.92 37.73 -7.21
C PRO A 812 -26.68 38.66 -7.15
N ILE A 813 -26.90 39.90 -6.72
CA ILE A 813 -25.91 41.00 -6.73
C ILE A 813 -25.33 41.22 -5.34
N SER A 814 -24.02 41.48 -5.25
CA SER A 814 -23.34 41.92 -4.03
C SER A 814 -23.44 43.44 -3.82
N PRO A 815 -23.58 43.92 -2.57
CA PRO A 815 -23.16 45.27 -2.18
C PRO A 815 -21.78 45.25 -1.48
N SER A 816 -20.94 46.23 -1.81
CA SER A 816 -19.81 46.67 -0.98
C SER A 816 -20.30 47.79 0.00
N SER A 817 -19.53 48.43 0.88
CA SER A 817 -18.07 48.48 1.15
C SER A 817 -17.84 49.16 2.52
N GLY A 818 -16.63 49.02 3.09
CA GLY A 818 -16.19 49.76 4.29
C GLY A 818 -16.34 48.96 5.60
N ASP A 819 -15.42 49.02 6.56
CA ASP A 819 -14.12 49.74 6.61
C ASP A 819 -13.04 48.89 7.27
N ALA A 820 -11.78 49.15 6.90
CA ALA A 820 -10.62 48.43 7.41
C ALA A 820 -9.78 49.31 8.37
N VAL A 821 -9.95 49.10 9.67
CA VAL A 821 -9.05 49.69 10.69
C VAL A 821 -7.82 48.80 10.83
N THR A 822 -6.63 49.39 10.68
CA THR A 822 -5.35 48.71 10.89
C THR A 822 -4.78 49.02 12.27
N MET A 823 -4.34 47.98 12.98
CA MET A 823 -3.45 48.09 14.15
C MET A 823 -2.38 47.00 14.08
N ARG A 824 -1.17 47.29 14.55
CA ARG A 824 0.00 46.43 14.33
C ARG A 824 0.95 46.42 15.52
N ASN A 825 1.47 45.22 15.81
CA ASN A 825 2.64 44.87 16.65
C ASN A 825 2.44 44.75 18.17
N LYS A 826 3.10 43.71 18.69
CA LYS A 826 3.66 43.52 20.05
C LYS A 826 2.68 43.29 21.21
N ASP A 827 3.02 42.48 22.22
CA ASP A 827 4.28 41.74 22.50
C ASP A 827 4.04 40.23 22.68
N GLY A 828 5.11 39.43 22.69
CA GLY A 828 5.03 37.97 22.69
C GLY A 828 5.21 37.29 24.06
N LYS A 829 4.62 36.11 24.21
CA LYS A 829 5.11 35.00 25.06
C LYS A 829 4.43 33.69 24.65
N GLU A 830 5.23 32.69 24.31
CA GLU A 830 4.76 31.32 24.16
C GLU A 830 4.27 30.76 25.50
N LYS A 831 3.22 29.94 25.47
CA LYS A 831 2.96 28.97 26.53
C LYS A 831 2.02 27.86 26.05
N ASP A 832 2.61 26.71 25.75
CA ASP A 832 1.86 25.48 25.52
C ASP A 832 0.96 25.15 26.72
N ARG A 833 -0.28 24.78 26.42
CA ARG A 833 -1.19 24.11 27.36
C ARG A 833 -2.00 23.03 26.66
N GLU A 834 -1.26 22.07 26.10
CA GLU A 834 -1.79 20.73 25.87
C GLU A 834 -2.31 20.17 27.21
N LYS A 835 -3.62 20.00 27.35
CA LYS A 835 -4.26 19.39 28.52
C LYS A 835 -4.68 17.95 28.21
N ARG A 836 -3.73 17.03 28.35
CA ARG A 836 -4.04 15.59 28.43
C ARG A 836 -4.63 15.30 29.82
N PHE A 837 -5.90 14.92 29.89
CA PHE A 837 -6.46 14.32 31.11
C PHE A 837 -5.86 12.93 31.31
N SER A 838 -5.59 12.56 32.56
CA SER A 838 -4.97 11.27 32.91
C SER A 838 -5.38 10.82 34.31
N PHE A 839 -6.14 9.73 34.34
CA PHE A 839 -6.33 8.77 35.45
C PHE A 839 -6.30 9.28 36.90
N PHE A 840 -7.47 9.24 37.54
CA PHE A 840 -7.55 9.04 38.98
C PHE A 840 -7.07 7.63 39.37
N GLY A 841 -6.23 7.54 40.39
CA GLY A 841 -5.78 6.27 40.96
C GLY A 841 -6.71 5.75 42.06
N LYS A 842 -6.98 4.44 42.07
CA LYS A 842 -7.84 3.80 43.08
C LYS A 842 -7.31 3.97 44.52
N LYS A 843 -8.20 4.40 45.42
CA LYS A 843 -8.25 4.14 46.88
C LYS A 843 -9.66 4.58 47.31
N LYS A 844 -10.54 3.71 47.77
CA LYS A 844 -10.31 2.57 48.67
C LYS A 844 -11.32 1.45 48.45
#